data_AF-W4URC3-F1
#
_entry.id   AF-W4URC3-F1
#
_cell.length_a   1.000
_cell.length_b   1.000
_cell.length_c   1.000
_cell.angle_alpha   90.00
_cell.angle_beta   90.00
_cell.angle_gamma   90.00
#
_symmetry.space_group_name_H-M   'P 1'
#
loop_
_entity.id
_entity.type
_entity.pdbx_description
1 polymer ?
#
loop_
_entity_poly.entity_id
_entity_poly.type
_entity_poly.pdbx_seq_one_letter_code
_entity_poly.pdbx_strand_id
1 'polypeptide(L)'
;MKKIIRYIVIAGAALSFQSCTDFLDVDKYFYDMLSVDSAFSKRVYVDGWLANNYDYLCKADLSEYCSRFQWSSDDLIHIDAKSLQQCNYSASNFPHDDFNNHLRRCYECVRKASTFIDKVVECKEMTMEEISDMQGQARFLRAFAYWSLVRTYGPVPLIPEHGLDVSLSYEELSLPRARFDEIIDFIDYDLSMAARNLPMTRTQNNFGRPTKGAALALRARVLLFAASPMSNGNEDFYNVKNSDGTVLYNMQYDESKWARAAAAAEDVINLNKYELHVMEPDSKNPYSVTPPYHEEYSNLDFPDGWKDIDPYSSYKSIFDGSIRGSKNPELIFTRTGSDGDYSIQNFFNYKSMPRTSGGDNRLAVTQKMVDTYYMDNGKSIEEAGDYYLKTGFTATAKEPDMGVGAPFMGPNVSKMYGRRESRFYASIAFNGAIWECESTSKPTEKNYQCWYYQDEFNGKEGYKTHLPLTGIGLKKYTNKEDSWSEGGYRTSKTEPTIRYAEILLIHAEALNELISGESYSIKTYNDQEVQISRDPTKIRTSMKPIRMRAGLPDFNDATYSDPSNFRIALKRERHIELFTENSFRYYDLRRWKDADVEEAEPLVGCDIDTPMSDETRQEYYIPTPVTYIQKVFLPKMYLFPFPKAELKRNINLTQNPEW
;
A
#
# COMPACT_ATOMS: atom_id res chain seq x y z
N MET A 1 -8.04 17.15 65.31
CA MET A 1 -8.36 17.59 63.93
C MET A 1 -7.25 18.41 63.24
N LYS A 2 -6.50 19.31 63.92
CA LYS A 2 -5.47 20.13 63.24
C LYS A 2 -4.18 19.40 62.79
N LYS A 3 -3.88 18.20 63.31
CA LYS A 3 -2.69 17.41 62.88
C LYS A 3 -2.98 16.47 61.69
N ILE A 4 -4.22 16.03 61.49
CA ILE A 4 -4.61 15.16 60.37
C ILE A 4 -4.69 15.95 59.04
N ILE A 5 -5.14 17.22 59.10
CA ILE A 5 -5.18 18.10 57.93
C ILE A 5 -3.77 18.41 57.39
N ARG A 6 -2.74 18.50 58.25
CA ARG A 6 -1.36 18.72 57.80
C ARG A 6 -0.77 17.53 57.04
N TYR A 7 -1.10 16.29 57.42
CA TYR A 7 -0.63 15.11 56.69
C TYR A 7 -1.39 14.88 55.38
N ILE A 8 -2.66 15.28 55.30
CA ILE A 8 -3.45 15.20 54.05
C ILE A 8 -2.98 16.27 53.03
N VAL A 9 -2.57 17.46 53.49
CA VAL A 9 -2.02 18.51 52.60
C VAL A 9 -0.60 18.15 52.10
N ILE A 10 0.21 17.45 52.90
CA ILE A 10 1.55 17.01 52.49
C ILE A 10 1.48 15.75 51.59
N ALA A 11 0.51 14.85 51.80
CA ALA A 11 0.25 13.73 50.90
C ALA A 11 -0.40 14.18 49.57
N GLY A 12 -1.21 15.23 49.58
CA GLY A 12 -1.79 15.84 48.37
C GLY A 12 -0.78 16.61 47.52
N ALA A 13 0.24 17.21 48.14
CA ALA A 13 1.30 17.93 47.42
C ALA A 13 2.43 17.01 46.89
N ALA A 14 2.55 15.78 47.43
CA ALA A 14 3.52 14.78 46.96
C ALA A 14 2.97 13.89 45.83
N LEU A 15 1.67 13.96 45.52
CA LEU A 15 1.02 13.25 44.40
C LEU A 15 0.90 14.11 43.12
N SER A 16 1.48 15.30 43.09
CA SER A 16 1.45 16.22 41.94
C SER A 16 2.71 16.21 41.07
N PHE A 17 3.66 15.30 41.32
CA PHE A 17 4.92 15.20 40.57
C PHE A 17 5.18 13.80 40.00
N GLN A 18 4.15 13.14 39.47
CA GLN A 18 4.35 12.09 38.46
C GLN A 18 4.49 12.75 37.09
N SER A 19 5.73 13.14 36.77
CA SER A 19 6.39 12.84 35.49
C SER A 19 5.49 12.81 34.25
N CYS A 20 5.12 13.98 33.72
CA CYS A 20 4.95 14.13 32.29
C CYS A 20 6.34 13.99 31.66
N THR A 21 6.69 12.82 31.15
CA THR A 21 7.75 12.70 30.13
C THR A 21 7.17 13.07 28.77
N ASP A 22 6.65 14.28 28.65
CA ASP A 22 6.67 15.00 27.39
C ASP A 22 7.65 16.13 27.66
N PHE A 23 8.90 15.89 27.30
CA PHE A 23 9.81 17.00 27.05
C PHE A 23 9.06 17.88 26.06
N LEU A 24 8.70 19.08 26.49
CA LEU A 24 8.31 20.16 25.60
C LEU A 24 9.33 20.11 24.45
N ASP A 25 8.85 19.75 23.26
CA ASP A 25 9.64 19.70 22.04
C ASP A 25 9.86 21.17 21.63
N VAL A 26 10.72 21.85 22.40
CA VAL A 26 11.01 23.28 22.29
C VAL A 26 11.54 23.58 20.88
N ASP A 27 12.20 22.61 20.24
CA ASP A 27 12.69 22.71 18.87
C ASP A 27 11.53 22.88 17.88
N LYS A 28 10.41 22.16 18.05
CA LYS A 28 9.23 22.26 17.18
C LYS A 28 8.58 23.64 17.20
N TYR A 29 8.56 24.31 18.36
CA TYR A 29 8.02 25.66 18.52
C TYR A 29 9.06 26.76 18.18
N PHE A 30 10.36 26.48 18.27
CA PHE A 30 11.40 27.45 17.92
C PHE A 30 11.42 27.79 16.43
N TYR A 31 11.17 26.81 15.55
CA TYR A 31 11.16 27.04 14.10
C TYR A 31 9.90 27.77 13.62
N ASP A 32 8.74 27.57 14.26
CA ASP A 32 7.52 28.34 13.97
C ASP A 32 7.63 29.82 14.39
N MET A 33 8.58 30.16 15.27
CA MET A 33 8.88 31.53 15.72
C MET A 33 10.01 32.23 14.92
N LEU A 34 10.74 31.51 14.06
CA LEU A 34 11.70 32.14 13.15
C LEU A 34 10.94 32.83 12.03
N SER A 35 11.28 34.09 11.74
CA SER A 35 10.79 34.71 10.51
C SER A 35 11.28 33.88 9.32
N VAL A 36 10.48 33.79 8.25
CA VAL A 36 10.82 33.01 7.05
C VAL A 36 12.24 33.32 6.58
N ASP A 37 12.62 34.60 6.53
CA ASP A 37 13.97 35.01 6.10
C ASP A 37 15.09 34.52 7.05
N SER A 38 14.82 34.40 8.35
CA SER A 38 15.81 33.86 9.29
C SER A 38 16.00 32.35 9.15
N ALA A 39 14.96 31.62 8.71
CA ALA A 39 15.00 30.17 8.52
C ALA A 39 15.92 29.74 7.36
N PHE A 40 16.16 30.60 6.37
CA PHE A 40 17.04 30.33 5.23
C PHE A 40 18.42 30.97 5.35
N SER A 41 18.72 31.60 6.48
CA SER A 41 20.00 32.30 6.71
C SER A 41 21.19 31.37 6.98
N LYS A 42 20.95 30.16 7.49
CA LYS A 42 21.98 29.18 7.91
C LYS A 42 21.58 27.76 7.54
N ARG A 43 22.56 26.91 7.21
CA ARG A 43 22.36 25.53 6.78
C ARG A 43 21.55 24.72 7.79
N VAL A 44 21.86 24.83 9.09
CA VAL A 44 21.15 24.06 10.14
C VAL A 44 19.64 24.31 10.15
N TYR A 45 19.21 25.53 9.84
CA TYR A 45 17.79 25.89 9.81
C TYR A 45 17.11 25.43 8.52
N VAL A 46 17.83 25.51 7.38
CA VAL A 46 17.39 24.95 6.10
C VAL A 46 17.19 23.43 6.21
N ASP A 47 18.17 22.72 6.78
CA ASP A 47 18.10 21.28 7.03
C ASP A 47 16.91 20.95 7.94
N GLY A 48 16.70 21.73 9.00
CA GLY A 48 15.55 21.60 9.91
C GLY A 48 14.20 21.82 9.22
N TRP A 49 14.09 22.82 8.34
CA TRP A 49 12.87 23.09 7.57
C TRP A 49 12.53 21.92 6.65
N LEU A 50 13.52 21.43 5.88
CA LEU A 50 13.30 20.30 4.98
C LEU A 50 12.94 19.03 5.77
N ALA A 51 13.64 18.75 6.87
CA ALA A 51 13.33 17.61 7.75
C ALA A 51 11.90 17.70 8.32
N ASN A 52 11.45 18.90 8.70
CA ASN A 52 10.07 19.12 9.16
C ASN A 52 9.04 18.81 8.05
N ASN A 53 9.37 19.08 6.79
CA ASN A 53 8.52 18.73 5.67
C ASN A 53 8.43 17.21 5.44
N TYR A 54 9.48 16.45 5.77
CA TYR A 54 9.46 14.98 5.72
C TYR A 54 8.54 14.35 6.79
N ASP A 55 8.21 15.03 7.90
CA ASP A 55 7.31 14.49 8.95
C ASP A 55 5.93 14.11 8.39
N TYR A 56 5.44 14.82 7.38
CA TYR A 56 4.17 14.51 6.71
C TYR A 56 4.23 13.18 5.94
N LEU A 57 5.41 12.74 5.49
CA LEU A 57 5.57 11.44 4.84
C LEU A 57 5.64 10.29 5.85
N CYS A 58 6.09 10.55 7.08
CA CYS A 58 6.29 9.54 8.12
C CYS A 58 4.97 8.98 8.68
N LYS A 59 3.87 9.71 8.57
CA LYS A 59 2.53 9.32 9.08
C LYS A 59 1.59 8.95 7.93
N ALA A 60 0.39 8.45 8.25
CA ALA A 60 -0.68 8.23 7.25
C ALA A 60 -1.26 9.53 6.66
N ASP A 61 -0.51 10.64 6.71
CA ASP A 61 -0.91 11.92 6.13
C ASP A 61 -0.70 11.92 4.62
N LEU A 62 0.43 11.37 4.15
CA LEU A 62 0.76 11.33 2.73
C LEU A 62 0.86 9.91 2.18
N SER A 63 1.33 8.94 2.98
CA SER A 63 1.49 7.53 2.55
C SER A 63 0.29 6.67 2.96
N GLU A 64 -0.13 5.77 2.07
CA GLU A 64 -1.29 4.87 2.27
C GLU A 64 -0.88 3.46 2.70
N TYR A 65 0.42 3.23 2.90
CA TYR A 65 0.92 1.90 3.26
C TYR A 65 0.39 1.41 4.61
N CYS A 66 0.18 2.35 5.55
CA CYS A 66 -0.46 2.11 6.84
C CYS A 66 -1.71 2.98 7.00
N SER A 67 -2.53 3.04 5.95
CA SER A 67 -3.83 3.73 5.94
C SER A 67 -4.96 2.74 6.10
N ARG A 68 -6.05 3.19 6.73
CA ARG A 68 -7.26 2.37 6.91
C ARG A 68 -7.98 2.07 5.59
N PHE A 69 -7.66 2.77 4.49
CA PHE A 69 -8.09 2.36 3.14
C PHE A 69 -7.59 0.95 2.78
N GLN A 70 -6.48 0.51 3.37
CA GLN A 70 -5.94 -0.84 3.19
C GLN A 70 -6.89 -1.95 3.65
N TRP A 71 -7.83 -1.61 4.54
CA TRP A 71 -8.82 -2.53 5.12
C TRP A 71 -10.24 -2.25 4.64
N SER A 72 -10.40 -1.36 3.65
CA SER A 72 -11.70 -0.84 3.23
C SER A 72 -12.18 -1.43 1.90
N SER A 73 -11.39 -2.30 1.28
CA SER A 73 -11.71 -2.90 -0.02
C SER A 73 -12.31 -4.32 0.11
N ASP A 74 -12.20 -5.14 -0.92
CA ASP A 74 -12.76 -6.50 -1.00
C ASP A 74 -11.78 -7.63 -0.62
N ASP A 75 -10.56 -7.29 -0.19
CA ASP A 75 -9.46 -8.24 -0.02
C ASP A 75 -8.97 -8.42 1.42
N LEU A 76 -8.89 -7.34 2.19
CA LEU A 76 -8.49 -7.33 3.60
C LEU A 76 -9.46 -6.48 4.42
N ILE A 77 -9.80 -6.94 5.62
CA ILE A 77 -10.77 -6.31 6.50
C ILE A 77 -10.19 -6.15 7.91
N HIS A 78 -10.56 -5.06 8.55
CA HIS A 78 -10.37 -4.83 9.98
C HIS A 78 -11.55 -4.00 10.51
N ILE A 79 -11.91 -4.22 11.77
CA ILE A 79 -13.07 -3.54 12.40
C ILE A 79 -12.93 -2.00 12.38
N ASP A 80 -11.72 -1.48 12.41
CA ASP A 80 -11.46 -0.03 12.36
C ASP A 80 -11.88 0.60 11.03
N ALA A 81 -11.95 -0.17 9.95
CA ALA A 81 -12.43 0.31 8.65
C ALA A 81 -13.94 0.13 8.45
N LYS A 82 -14.66 -0.40 9.44
CA LYS A 82 -16.11 -0.67 9.34
C LYS A 82 -16.91 0.54 8.89
N SER A 83 -16.66 1.73 9.44
CA SER A 83 -17.38 2.93 9.05
C SER A 83 -17.17 3.31 7.58
N LEU A 84 -15.99 3.04 7.02
CA LEU A 84 -15.68 3.29 5.61
C LEU A 84 -16.49 2.34 4.71
N GLN A 85 -16.52 1.05 5.07
CA GLN A 85 -17.20 -0.01 4.33
C GLN A 85 -18.74 0.09 4.41
N GLN A 86 -19.27 0.67 5.47
CA GLN A 86 -20.72 0.88 5.68
C GLN A 86 -21.20 2.27 5.20
N CYS A 87 -20.30 3.10 4.63
CA CYS A 87 -20.58 4.50 4.31
C CYS A 87 -21.13 5.32 5.51
N ASN A 88 -20.68 5.01 6.73
CA ASN A 88 -21.11 5.71 7.95
C ASN A 88 -20.15 6.88 8.29
N TYR A 89 -20.04 7.83 7.37
CA TYR A 89 -19.24 9.04 7.51
C TYR A 89 -19.81 10.17 6.64
N SER A 90 -19.36 11.40 6.87
CA SER A 90 -19.80 12.59 6.13
C SER A 90 -18.76 13.72 6.22
N ALA A 91 -18.97 14.80 5.49
CA ALA A 91 -18.17 16.03 5.59
C ALA A 91 -18.06 16.61 7.01
N SER A 92 -18.98 16.28 7.92
CA SER A 92 -18.98 16.75 9.32
C SER A 92 -18.56 15.69 10.32
N ASN A 93 -18.39 14.44 9.89
CA ASN A 93 -18.12 13.31 10.77
C ASN A 93 -17.28 12.29 10.02
N PHE A 94 -15.95 12.40 10.15
CA PHE A 94 -15.01 11.43 9.62
C PHE A 94 -14.82 10.29 10.63
N PRO A 95 -14.53 9.07 10.17
CA PRO A 95 -14.45 7.92 11.05
C PRO A 95 -13.20 7.93 11.94
N HIS A 96 -12.14 8.63 11.52
CA HIS A 96 -10.87 8.74 12.23
C HIS A 96 -10.20 10.11 11.98
N ASP A 97 -9.34 10.53 12.90
CA ASP A 97 -8.69 11.85 12.88
C ASP A 97 -7.70 12.04 11.73
N ASP A 98 -7.08 10.96 11.24
CA ASP A 98 -6.22 10.96 10.06
C ASP A 98 -7.00 11.46 8.84
N PHE A 99 -8.21 10.96 8.59
CA PHE A 99 -9.06 11.42 7.50
C PHE A 99 -9.53 12.87 7.68
N ASN A 100 -9.90 13.26 8.90
CA ASN A 100 -10.38 14.62 9.18
C ASN A 100 -9.27 15.67 8.96
N ASN A 101 -8.02 15.32 9.27
CA ASN A 101 -6.86 16.22 9.14
C ASN A 101 -6.15 16.12 7.78
N HIS A 102 -6.44 15.10 6.97
CA HIS A 102 -5.71 14.76 5.75
C HIS A 102 -5.55 15.96 4.79
N LEU A 103 -6.66 16.62 4.44
CA LEU A 103 -6.64 17.79 3.53
C LEU A 103 -5.70 18.88 4.04
N ARG A 104 -5.85 19.28 5.31
CA ARG A 104 -5.04 20.33 5.94
C ARG A 104 -3.57 19.95 5.95
N ARG A 105 -3.23 18.73 6.36
CA ARG A 105 -1.84 18.28 6.48
C ARG A 105 -1.15 18.19 5.13
N CYS A 106 -1.86 17.76 4.08
CA CYS A 106 -1.33 17.80 2.71
C CYS A 106 -1.02 19.24 2.26
N TYR A 107 -1.94 20.20 2.48
CA TYR A 107 -1.68 21.60 2.09
C TYR A 107 -0.60 22.29 2.93
N GLU A 108 -0.43 21.91 4.20
CA GLU A 108 0.73 22.36 4.98
C GLU A 108 2.05 21.89 4.37
N CYS A 109 2.13 20.63 3.92
CA CYS A 109 3.28 20.10 3.20
C CYS A 109 3.50 20.85 1.88
N VAL A 110 2.45 21.11 1.10
CA VAL A 110 2.52 21.89 -0.14
C VAL A 110 3.10 23.28 0.13
N ARG A 111 2.55 24.01 1.12
CA ARG A 111 3.03 25.35 1.49
C ARG A 111 4.50 25.33 1.88
N LYS A 112 4.89 24.43 2.79
CA LYS A 112 6.28 24.31 3.27
C LYS A 112 7.25 23.96 2.14
N ALA A 113 6.85 23.07 1.24
CA ALA A 113 7.64 22.70 0.07
C ALA A 113 7.80 23.89 -0.89
N SER A 114 6.73 24.59 -1.26
CA SER A 114 6.80 25.74 -2.17
C SER A 114 7.69 26.85 -1.59
N THR A 115 7.50 27.22 -0.32
CA THR A 115 8.37 28.20 0.33
C THR A 115 9.83 27.76 0.35
N PHE A 116 10.09 26.48 0.62
CA PHE A 116 11.44 25.95 0.62
C PHE A 116 12.11 26.04 -0.75
N ILE A 117 11.40 25.64 -1.82
CA ILE A 117 11.92 25.65 -3.19
C ILE A 117 12.41 27.05 -3.58
N ASP A 118 11.64 28.09 -3.25
CA ASP A 118 11.96 29.47 -3.61
C ASP A 118 13.07 30.07 -2.73
N LYS A 119 13.11 29.71 -1.45
CA LYS A 119 13.95 30.39 -0.45
C LYS A 119 15.29 29.72 -0.19
N VAL A 120 15.45 28.43 -0.47
CA VAL A 120 16.71 27.69 -0.20
C VAL A 120 17.94 28.30 -0.88
N VAL A 121 17.75 28.96 -2.03
CA VAL A 121 18.82 29.67 -2.76
C VAL A 121 19.40 30.86 -1.99
N GLU A 122 18.70 31.37 -0.97
CA GLU A 122 19.18 32.48 -0.15
C GLU A 122 20.27 32.03 0.86
N CYS A 123 20.41 30.72 1.10
CA CYS A 123 21.38 30.17 2.04
C CYS A 123 22.79 30.16 1.44
N LYS A 124 23.65 31.08 1.93
CA LYS A 124 25.04 31.23 1.43
C LYS A 124 26.01 30.15 1.91
N GLU A 125 25.60 29.28 2.83
CA GLU A 125 26.43 28.19 3.40
C GLU A 125 26.36 26.90 2.57
N MET A 126 25.59 26.89 1.48
CA MET A 126 25.31 25.70 0.67
C MET A 126 25.82 25.85 -0.76
N THR A 127 26.24 24.74 -1.34
CA THR A 127 26.59 24.67 -2.76
C THR A 127 25.34 24.63 -3.63
N MET A 128 25.47 25.04 -4.90
CA MET A 128 24.35 24.93 -5.86
C MET A 128 23.89 23.49 -6.08
N GLU A 129 24.78 22.50 -5.95
CA GLU A 129 24.43 21.08 -6.05
C GLU A 129 23.57 20.63 -4.86
N GLU A 130 23.96 21.00 -3.63
CA GLU A 130 23.15 20.72 -2.43
C GLU A 130 21.79 21.41 -2.50
N ILE A 131 21.76 22.67 -2.92
CA ILE A 131 20.51 23.43 -3.12
C ILE A 131 19.63 22.72 -4.15
N SER A 132 20.20 22.30 -5.29
CA SER A 132 19.46 21.61 -6.34
C SER A 132 18.88 20.27 -5.85
N ASP A 133 19.66 19.46 -5.14
CA ASP A 133 19.18 18.21 -4.54
C ASP A 133 18.03 18.45 -3.53
N MET A 134 18.15 19.48 -2.68
CA MET A 134 17.11 19.80 -1.71
C MET A 134 15.84 20.36 -2.37
N GLN A 135 15.97 21.15 -3.44
CA GLN A 135 14.81 21.56 -4.25
C GLN A 135 14.12 20.36 -4.88
N GLY A 136 14.89 19.39 -5.42
CA GLY A 136 14.34 18.14 -5.95
C GLY A 136 13.58 17.34 -4.89
N GLN A 137 14.10 17.29 -3.66
CA GLN A 137 13.44 16.66 -2.52
C GLN A 137 12.13 17.36 -2.16
N ALA A 138 12.11 18.69 -2.09
CA ALA A 138 10.91 19.46 -1.79
C ALA A 138 9.84 19.31 -2.88
N ARG A 139 10.23 19.31 -4.17
CA ARG A 139 9.32 19.04 -5.29
C ARG A 139 8.72 17.64 -5.22
N PHE A 140 9.52 16.62 -4.90
CA PHE A 140 9.01 15.27 -4.68
C PHE A 140 7.95 15.22 -3.57
N LEU A 141 8.20 15.89 -2.43
CA LEU A 141 7.24 15.94 -1.31
C LEU A 141 5.95 16.69 -1.70
N ARG A 142 6.06 17.81 -2.42
CA ARG A 142 4.90 18.57 -2.93
C ARG A 142 4.05 17.74 -3.89
N ALA A 143 4.71 17.06 -4.83
CA ALA A 143 4.07 16.13 -5.75
C ALA A 143 3.38 14.96 -5.01
N PHE A 144 4.03 14.40 -3.99
CA PHE A 144 3.44 13.34 -3.16
C PHE A 144 2.20 13.83 -2.40
N ALA A 145 2.23 15.05 -1.87
CA ALA A 145 1.08 15.66 -1.21
C ALA A 145 -0.10 15.86 -2.15
N TYR A 146 0.14 16.39 -3.35
CA TYR A 146 -0.90 16.49 -4.38
C TYR A 146 -1.41 15.13 -4.84
N TRP A 147 -0.52 14.16 -5.05
CA TRP A 147 -0.91 12.78 -5.36
C TRP A 147 -1.84 12.21 -4.30
N SER A 148 -1.54 12.44 -3.02
CA SER A 148 -2.40 12.01 -1.91
C SER A 148 -3.76 12.69 -1.92
N LEU A 149 -3.80 14.00 -2.19
CA LEU A 149 -5.03 14.76 -2.32
C LEU A 149 -5.91 14.27 -3.47
N VAL A 150 -5.33 14.09 -4.68
CA VAL A 150 -6.13 13.79 -5.88
C VAL A 150 -6.73 12.39 -5.87
N ARG A 151 -6.02 11.39 -5.36
CA ARG A 151 -6.57 10.04 -5.26
C ARG A 151 -7.66 9.89 -4.19
N THR A 152 -7.68 10.81 -3.21
CA THR A 152 -8.67 10.82 -2.13
C THR A 152 -9.89 11.67 -2.47
N TYR A 153 -9.68 12.95 -2.83
CA TYR A 153 -10.76 13.91 -3.04
C TYR A 153 -11.07 14.19 -4.53
N GLY A 154 -10.25 13.70 -5.46
CA GLY A 154 -10.32 14.08 -6.87
C GLY A 154 -9.72 15.47 -7.11
N PRO A 155 -10.32 16.29 -7.99
CA PRO A 155 -9.88 17.66 -8.22
C PRO A 155 -9.82 18.47 -6.93
N VAL A 156 -8.74 19.20 -6.67
CA VAL A 156 -8.56 20.04 -5.48
C VAL A 156 -8.03 21.42 -5.89
N PRO A 157 -8.08 22.44 -5.01
CA PRO A 157 -7.40 23.71 -5.29
C PRO A 157 -5.91 23.53 -5.58
N LEU A 158 -5.46 24.00 -6.74
CA LEU A 158 -4.05 24.00 -7.12
C LEU A 158 -3.40 25.29 -6.64
N ILE A 159 -2.41 25.17 -5.75
CA ILE A 159 -1.63 26.29 -5.25
C ILE A 159 -0.59 26.63 -6.32
N PRO A 160 -0.38 27.92 -6.65
CA PRO A 160 0.67 28.31 -7.60
C PRO A 160 2.05 27.78 -7.19
N GLU A 161 2.95 27.63 -8.17
CA GLU A 161 4.29 27.05 -7.94
C GLU A 161 5.06 27.77 -6.81
N HIS A 162 4.95 29.10 -6.74
CA HIS A 162 5.61 29.93 -5.73
C HIS A 162 4.80 30.11 -4.43
N GLY A 163 3.73 29.32 -4.26
CA GLY A 163 2.83 29.44 -3.12
C GLY A 163 1.84 30.60 -3.23
N LEU A 164 1.24 30.96 -2.08
CA LEU A 164 0.33 32.09 -1.94
C LEU A 164 0.94 33.15 -1.04
N ASP A 165 0.70 34.41 -1.38
CA ASP A 165 1.05 35.55 -0.52
C ASP A 165 0.03 35.64 0.62
N VAL A 166 0.52 35.45 1.85
CA VAL A 166 -0.31 35.46 3.07
C VAL A 166 -0.86 36.85 3.42
N SER A 167 -0.42 37.90 2.73
CA SER A 167 -0.95 39.26 2.89
C SER A 167 -2.22 39.53 2.08
N LEU A 168 -2.57 38.63 1.16
CA LEU A 168 -3.79 38.72 0.37
C LEU A 168 -5.05 38.64 1.25
N SER A 169 -6.14 39.22 0.75
CA SER A 169 -7.44 39.10 1.40
C SER A 169 -7.89 37.64 1.44
N TYR A 170 -8.82 37.34 2.34
CA TYR A 170 -9.38 36.00 2.48
C TYR A 170 -10.09 35.53 1.19
N GLU A 171 -10.74 36.45 0.49
CA GLU A 171 -11.38 36.22 -0.80
C GLU A 171 -10.35 35.86 -1.88
N GLU A 172 -9.19 36.53 -1.91
CA GLU A 172 -8.10 36.25 -2.84
C GLU A 172 -7.36 34.92 -2.53
N LEU A 173 -7.32 34.52 -1.25
CA LEU A 173 -6.78 33.23 -0.82
C LEU A 173 -7.74 32.06 -1.05
N SER A 174 -9.02 32.33 -1.31
CA SER A 174 -10.05 31.32 -1.57
C SER A 174 -9.97 30.83 -3.02
N LEU A 175 -9.21 29.76 -3.27
CA LEU A 175 -9.06 29.20 -4.61
C LEU A 175 -10.16 28.17 -4.95
N PRO A 176 -10.75 28.21 -6.15
CA PRO A 176 -11.61 27.12 -6.62
C PRO A 176 -10.78 25.85 -6.86
N ARG A 177 -11.45 24.73 -7.09
CA ARG A 177 -10.78 23.48 -7.50
C ARG A 177 -10.22 23.64 -8.91
N ALA A 178 -9.00 23.16 -9.16
CA ALA A 178 -8.45 23.07 -10.51
C ALA A 178 -9.00 21.84 -11.23
N ARG A 179 -8.89 21.78 -12.57
CA ARG A 179 -9.23 20.56 -13.30
C ARG A 179 -8.27 19.44 -12.91
N PHE A 180 -8.76 18.20 -12.97
CA PHE A 180 -7.97 17.02 -12.65
C PHE A 180 -6.66 16.99 -13.45
N ASP A 181 -6.74 17.16 -14.77
CA ASP A 181 -5.59 17.10 -15.67
C ASP A 181 -4.57 18.23 -15.41
N GLU A 182 -5.01 19.42 -14.98
CA GLU A 182 -4.12 20.52 -14.60
C GLU A 182 -3.27 20.16 -13.36
N ILE A 183 -3.86 19.44 -12.41
CA ILE A 183 -3.15 18.98 -11.21
C ILE A 183 -2.19 17.84 -11.57
N ILE A 184 -2.60 16.92 -12.45
CA ILE A 184 -1.75 15.83 -12.93
C ILE A 184 -0.52 16.39 -13.66
N ASP A 185 -0.71 17.37 -14.55
CA ASP A 185 0.40 17.99 -15.27
C ASP A 185 1.34 18.76 -14.32
N PHE A 186 0.81 19.39 -13.26
CA PHE A 186 1.63 19.99 -12.21
C PHE A 186 2.46 18.95 -11.45
N ILE A 187 1.86 17.82 -11.06
CA ILE A 187 2.57 16.71 -10.40
C ILE A 187 3.64 16.13 -11.33
N ASP A 188 3.30 15.90 -12.60
CA ASP A 188 4.21 15.38 -13.64
C ASP A 188 5.43 16.29 -13.83
N TYR A 189 5.21 17.60 -13.89
CA TYR A 189 6.27 18.61 -13.96
C TYR A 189 7.18 18.56 -12.73
N ASP A 190 6.62 18.60 -11.51
CA ASP A 190 7.41 18.58 -10.28
C ASP A 190 8.25 17.30 -10.15
N LEU A 191 7.69 16.15 -10.53
CA LEU A 191 8.41 14.87 -10.50
C LEU A 191 9.47 14.78 -11.59
N SER A 192 9.25 15.35 -12.77
CA SER A 192 10.24 15.43 -13.82
C SER A 192 11.43 16.32 -13.41
N MET A 193 11.14 17.48 -12.80
CA MET A 193 12.17 18.36 -12.24
C MET A 193 12.91 17.69 -11.09
N ALA A 194 12.19 17.06 -10.16
CA ALA A 194 12.80 16.28 -9.08
C ALA A 194 13.72 15.19 -9.64
N ALA A 195 13.30 14.43 -10.64
CA ALA A 195 14.14 13.40 -11.26
C ALA A 195 15.43 13.98 -11.87
N ARG A 196 15.38 15.18 -12.46
CA ARG A 196 16.57 15.87 -13.01
C ARG A 196 17.54 16.32 -11.91
N ASN A 197 17.03 16.72 -10.75
CA ASN A 197 17.83 17.28 -9.66
C ASN A 197 18.31 16.24 -8.62
N LEU A 198 17.60 15.12 -8.48
CA LEU A 198 17.91 14.11 -7.46
C LEU A 198 19.01 13.14 -7.92
N PRO A 199 19.86 12.66 -6.99
CA PRO A 199 20.87 11.65 -7.30
C PRO A 199 20.24 10.28 -7.57
N MET A 200 20.99 9.40 -8.25
CA MET A 200 20.57 8.02 -8.52
C MET A 200 20.52 7.16 -7.25
N THR A 201 21.42 7.42 -6.30
CA THR A 201 21.57 6.60 -5.07
C THR A 201 21.76 7.48 -3.85
N ARG A 202 21.31 6.98 -2.69
CA ARG A 202 21.55 7.60 -1.38
C ARG A 202 22.48 6.74 -0.52
N THR A 203 23.13 7.37 0.44
CA THR A 203 23.86 6.67 1.50
C THR A 203 22.89 6.00 2.48
N GLN A 204 23.40 5.07 3.30
CA GLN A 204 22.57 4.37 4.29
C GLN A 204 21.88 5.31 5.29
N ASN A 205 22.54 6.41 5.69
CA ASN A 205 21.96 7.40 6.61
C ASN A 205 20.88 8.28 5.97
N ASN A 206 20.85 8.35 4.64
CA ASN A 206 19.90 9.14 3.85
C ASN A 206 18.94 8.24 3.05
N PHE A 207 18.78 6.98 3.46
CA PHE A 207 18.07 5.97 2.69
C PHE A 207 16.59 6.30 2.45
N GLY A 208 15.95 7.04 3.36
CA GLY A 208 14.57 7.51 3.22
C GLY A 208 14.38 8.76 2.36
N ARG A 209 15.46 9.37 1.84
CA ARG A 209 15.37 10.52 0.93
C ARG A 209 15.12 10.03 -0.51
N PRO A 210 14.26 10.71 -1.29
CA PRO A 210 13.95 10.31 -2.66
C PRO A 210 15.19 10.39 -3.54
N THR A 211 15.22 9.50 -4.52
CA THR A 211 16.21 9.44 -5.61
C THR A 211 15.54 9.81 -6.93
N LYS A 212 16.34 9.93 -8.00
CA LYS A 212 15.82 9.99 -9.37
C LYS A 212 14.82 8.87 -9.66
N GLY A 213 15.16 7.63 -9.29
CA GLY A 213 14.28 6.48 -9.48
C GLY A 213 12.95 6.61 -8.72
N ALA A 214 12.98 7.13 -7.49
CA ALA A 214 11.75 7.38 -6.70
C ALA A 214 10.82 8.40 -7.37
N ALA A 215 11.37 9.50 -7.89
CA ALA A 215 10.57 10.52 -8.58
C ALA A 215 9.93 9.98 -9.87
N LEU A 216 10.70 9.26 -10.69
CA LEU A 216 10.22 8.64 -11.93
C LEU A 216 9.17 7.55 -11.68
N ALA A 217 9.36 6.76 -10.62
CA ALA A 217 8.41 5.72 -10.26
C ALA A 217 7.07 6.28 -9.75
N LEU A 218 7.11 7.33 -8.92
CA LEU A 218 5.88 8.00 -8.51
C LEU A 218 5.18 8.65 -9.71
N ARG A 219 5.94 9.20 -10.66
CA ARG A 219 5.43 9.77 -11.91
C ARG A 219 4.67 8.71 -12.71
N ALA A 220 5.24 7.52 -12.89
CA ALA A 220 4.58 6.40 -13.58
C ALA A 220 3.24 6.02 -12.92
N ARG A 221 3.20 5.94 -11.58
CA ARG A 221 1.98 5.63 -10.82
C ARG A 221 0.89 6.70 -11.01
N VAL A 222 1.26 7.98 -10.91
CA VAL A 222 0.32 9.11 -11.07
C VAL A 222 -0.27 9.12 -12.47
N LEU A 223 0.56 8.95 -13.50
CA LEU A 223 0.12 8.96 -14.89
C LEU A 223 -0.74 7.74 -15.24
N LEU A 224 -0.46 6.56 -14.66
CA LEU A 224 -1.34 5.39 -14.79
C LEU A 224 -2.74 5.69 -14.25
N PHE A 225 -2.83 6.28 -13.05
CA PHE A 225 -4.11 6.63 -12.45
C PHE A 225 -4.87 7.66 -13.29
N ALA A 226 -4.16 8.64 -13.87
CA ALA A 226 -4.77 9.66 -14.73
C ALA A 226 -5.26 9.11 -16.08
N ALA A 227 -4.62 8.06 -16.60
CA ALA A 227 -5.04 7.38 -17.83
C ALA A 227 -6.23 6.43 -17.63
N SER A 228 -6.49 6.02 -16.38
CA SER A 228 -7.48 5.00 -16.02
C SER A 228 -8.94 5.46 -16.22
N PRO A 229 -9.90 4.53 -16.40
CA PRO A 229 -11.30 4.83 -16.71
C PRO A 229 -11.98 5.89 -15.83
N MET A 230 -11.66 5.96 -14.53
CA MET A 230 -12.25 6.94 -13.62
C MET A 230 -11.97 8.40 -14.01
N SER A 231 -10.81 8.67 -14.61
CA SER A 231 -10.31 10.03 -14.88
C SER A 231 -10.14 10.36 -16.36
N ASN A 232 -10.38 9.38 -17.25
CA ASN A 232 -10.13 9.50 -18.68
C ASN A 232 -11.35 9.03 -19.48
N GLY A 233 -12.25 9.96 -19.82
CA GLY A 233 -13.49 9.64 -20.55
C GLY A 233 -14.69 9.30 -19.66
N ASN A 234 -14.65 9.63 -18.37
CA ASN A 234 -15.71 9.29 -17.42
C ASN A 234 -16.86 10.32 -17.43
N GLU A 235 -17.98 9.96 -18.03
CA GLU A 235 -19.18 10.82 -18.09
C GLU A 235 -19.93 10.90 -16.74
N ASP A 236 -19.77 9.93 -15.84
CA ASP A 236 -20.47 9.91 -14.54
C ASP A 236 -20.07 11.09 -13.64
N PHE A 237 -18.89 11.68 -13.88
CA PHE A 237 -18.36 12.79 -13.08
C PHE A 237 -18.76 14.17 -13.59
N TYR A 238 -19.78 14.27 -14.46
CA TYR A 238 -20.31 15.56 -14.96
C TYR A 238 -20.75 16.54 -13.85
N ASN A 239 -21.16 16.02 -12.68
CA ASN A 239 -21.54 16.82 -11.51
C ASN A 239 -20.37 17.25 -10.62
N VAL A 240 -19.16 16.76 -10.87
CA VAL A 240 -17.95 17.23 -10.18
C VAL A 240 -17.53 18.55 -10.81
N LYS A 241 -18.08 19.64 -10.30
CA LYS A 241 -17.91 20.99 -10.85
C LYS A 241 -17.69 22.07 -9.79
N ASN A 242 -17.09 23.18 -10.21
CA ASN A 242 -17.04 24.40 -9.42
C ASN A 242 -18.40 25.12 -9.43
N SER A 243 -18.55 26.11 -8.56
CA SER A 243 -19.78 26.93 -8.44
C SER A 243 -20.12 27.71 -9.70
N ASP A 244 -19.13 27.98 -10.55
CA ASP A 244 -19.28 28.64 -11.86
C ASP A 244 -19.75 27.69 -12.99
N GLY A 245 -19.91 26.39 -12.69
CA GLY A 245 -20.31 25.37 -13.65
C GLY A 245 -19.14 24.67 -14.37
N THR A 246 -17.89 25.03 -14.08
CA THR A 246 -16.71 24.38 -14.67
C THR A 246 -16.63 22.92 -14.23
N VAL A 247 -16.79 21.99 -15.18
CA VAL A 247 -16.58 20.55 -14.95
C VAL A 247 -15.09 20.26 -14.78
N LEU A 248 -14.76 19.45 -13.76
CA LEU A 248 -13.38 19.29 -13.29
C LEU A 248 -12.69 18.01 -13.80
N TYR A 249 -13.44 17.07 -14.37
CA TYR A 249 -12.90 15.90 -15.05
C TYR A 249 -13.06 16.02 -16.56
N ASN A 250 -12.09 15.48 -17.30
CA ASN A 250 -12.22 15.34 -18.74
C ASN A 250 -13.12 14.14 -19.08
N MET A 251 -14.28 14.43 -19.67
CA MET A 251 -15.25 13.43 -20.10
C MET A 251 -14.93 12.84 -21.47
N GLN A 252 -13.93 13.37 -22.19
CA GLN A 252 -13.46 12.82 -23.45
C GLN A 252 -12.27 11.90 -23.21
N TYR A 253 -12.33 10.70 -23.77
CA TYR A 253 -11.24 9.75 -23.71
C TYR A 253 -10.03 10.26 -24.51
N ASP A 254 -8.85 10.19 -23.91
CA ASP A 254 -7.56 10.52 -24.52
C ASP A 254 -6.60 9.34 -24.34
N GLU A 255 -6.32 8.64 -25.43
CA GLU A 255 -5.40 7.50 -25.44
C GLU A 255 -3.95 7.90 -25.11
N SER A 256 -3.54 9.13 -25.41
CA SER A 256 -2.17 9.58 -25.18
C SER A 256 -1.78 9.54 -23.69
N LYS A 257 -2.76 9.55 -22.78
CA LYS A 257 -2.53 9.35 -21.34
C LYS A 257 -1.94 7.97 -21.03
N TRP A 258 -2.38 6.92 -21.72
CA TRP A 258 -1.78 5.59 -21.59
C TRP A 258 -0.35 5.55 -22.13
N ALA A 259 -0.11 6.21 -23.27
CA ALA A 259 1.24 6.33 -23.81
C ALA A 259 2.19 7.10 -22.87
N ARG A 260 1.71 8.18 -22.22
CA ARG A 260 2.44 8.91 -21.16
C ARG A 260 2.79 8.00 -19.98
N ALA A 261 1.83 7.20 -19.51
CA ALA A 261 2.04 6.26 -18.40
C ALA A 261 3.08 5.17 -18.75
N ALA A 262 2.99 4.60 -19.95
CA ALA A 262 3.95 3.61 -20.45
C ALA A 262 5.36 4.21 -20.56
N ALA A 263 5.51 5.40 -21.17
CA ALA A 263 6.79 6.10 -21.26
C ALA A 263 7.40 6.39 -19.86
N ALA A 264 6.56 6.79 -18.89
CA ALA A 264 7.03 7.05 -17.53
C ALA A 264 7.48 5.77 -16.80
N ALA A 265 6.88 4.62 -17.09
CA ALA A 265 7.37 3.34 -16.58
C ALA A 265 8.67 2.91 -17.28
N GLU A 266 8.77 3.11 -18.60
CA GLU A 266 10.01 2.89 -19.37
C GLU A 266 11.15 3.77 -18.86
N ASP A 267 10.89 5.02 -18.45
CA ASP A 267 11.90 5.90 -17.83
C ASP A 267 12.57 5.27 -16.60
N VAL A 268 11.83 4.48 -15.81
CA VAL A 268 12.36 3.75 -14.65
C VAL A 268 13.07 2.46 -15.07
N ILE A 269 12.46 1.68 -15.96
CA ILE A 269 13.03 0.42 -16.47
C ILE A 269 14.39 0.68 -17.13
N ASN A 270 14.47 1.73 -17.95
CA ASN A 270 15.68 2.12 -18.69
C ASN A 270 16.79 2.70 -17.81
N LEU A 271 16.54 2.96 -16.51
CA LEU A 271 17.63 3.25 -15.57
C LEU A 271 18.55 2.04 -15.38
N ASN A 272 18.07 0.82 -15.68
CA ASN A 272 18.80 -0.44 -15.47
C ASN A 272 19.38 -0.53 -14.05
N LYS A 273 18.61 -0.05 -13.06
CA LYS A 273 19.05 0.11 -11.67
C LYS A 273 18.37 -0.85 -10.70
N TYR A 274 17.18 -1.31 -11.06
CA TYR A 274 16.31 -2.11 -10.20
C TYR A 274 16.02 -3.45 -10.87
N GLU A 275 15.86 -4.48 -10.06
CA GLU A 275 15.53 -5.84 -10.49
C GLU A 275 14.61 -6.48 -9.44
N LEU A 276 13.85 -7.50 -9.85
CA LEU A 276 13.04 -8.24 -8.88
C LEU A 276 13.96 -8.96 -7.90
N HIS A 277 13.60 -8.92 -6.61
CA HIS A 277 14.36 -9.65 -5.60
C HIS A 277 14.15 -11.15 -5.75
N VAL A 278 15.26 -11.88 -5.81
CA VAL A 278 15.30 -13.34 -5.82
C VAL A 278 16.32 -13.87 -4.82
N MET A 279 16.08 -15.08 -4.34
CA MET A 279 16.99 -15.83 -3.46
C MET A 279 17.23 -17.21 -4.04
N GLU A 280 18.45 -17.72 -3.92
CA GLU A 280 18.80 -19.08 -4.35
C GLU A 280 18.08 -20.15 -3.49
N PRO A 281 17.81 -21.35 -4.03
CA PRO A 281 17.30 -22.48 -3.27
C PRO A 281 18.20 -22.82 -2.08
N ASP A 282 17.62 -22.90 -0.88
CA ASP A 282 18.32 -23.31 0.33
C ASP A 282 17.79 -24.66 0.82
N SER A 283 18.58 -25.72 0.66
CA SER A 283 18.24 -27.07 1.13
C SER A 283 18.05 -27.18 2.66
N LYS A 284 18.52 -26.18 3.42
CA LYS A 284 18.34 -26.11 4.88
C LYS A 284 17.05 -25.41 5.28
N ASN A 285 16.45 -24.64 4.37
CA ASN A 285 15.17 -24.01 4.60
C ASN A 285 14.05 -25.03 4.32
N PRO A 286 13.31 -25.50 5.34
CA PRO A 286 12.28 -26.51 5.15
C PRO A 286 11.08 -26.02 4.32
N TYR A 287 10.97 -24.71 4.10
CA TYR A 287 9.94 -24.10 3.26
C TYR A 287 10.38 -23.93 1.79
N SER A 288 11.64 -24.21 1.48
CA SER A 288 12.15 -24.16 0.11
C SER A 288 11.67 -25.40 -0.65
N VAL A 289 10.70 -25.20 -1.55
CA VAL A 289 10.12 -26.27 -2.37
C VAL A 289 10.18 -25.88 -3.83
N THR A 290 10.68 -26.80 -4.66
CA THR A 290 10.68 -26.63 -6.11
C THR A 290 9.24 -26.63 -6.62
N PRO A 291 8.85 -25.67 -7.47
CA PRO A 291 7.54 -25.68 -8.12
C PRO A 291 7.29 -26.97 -8.92
N PRO A 292 6.03 -27.32 -9.22
CA PRO A 292 5.72 -28.43 -10.11
C PRO A 292 6.48 -28.33 -11.43
N TYR A 293 6.93 -29.48 -11.95
CA TYR A 293 7.69 -29.52 -13.19
C TYR A 293 6.86 -28.96 -14.36
N HIS A 294 7.44 -28.01 -15.07
CA HIS A 294 6.94 -27.43 -16.31
C HIS A 294 8.03 -27.53 -17.38
N GLU A 295 7.68 -28.04 -18.56
CA GLU A 295 8.65 -28.36 -19.61
C GLU A 295 9.47 -27.14 -20.06
N GLU A 296 8.82 -25.98 -20.17
CA GLU A 296 9.46 -24.75 -20.65
C GLU A 296 10.30 -24.03 -19.59
N TYR A 297 9.91 -24.08 -18.31
CA TYR A 297 10.37 -23.11 -17.31
C TYR A 297 11.19 -23.73 -16.18
N SER A 298 11.00 -25.01 -15.85
CA SER A 298 11.67 -25.62 -14.69
C SER A 298 13.17 -25.80 -14.84
N ASN A 299 13.69 -25.76 -16.07
CA ASN A 299 15.11 -25.94 -16.37
C ASN A 299 15.82 -24.64 -16.77
N LEU A 300 15.11 -23.51 -16.81
CA LEU A 300 15.66 -22.21 -17.14
C LEU A 300 15.93 -21.41 -15.86
N ASP A 301 17.00 -20.63 -15.91
CA ASP A 301 17.35 -19.71 -14.84
C ASP A 301 16.44 -18.47 -14.89
N PHE A 302 16.28 -17.77 -13.77
CA PHE A 302 15.54 -16.53 -13.70
C PHE A 302 16.18 -15.45 -14.61
N PRO A 303 15.42 -14.64 -15.37
CA PRO A 303 13.98 -14.43 -15.32
C PRO A 303 13.15 -15.29 -16.30
N ASP A 304 13.77 -16.27 -16.96
CA ASP A 304 13.11 -17.10 -17.97
C ASP A 304 12.50 -18.38 -17.43
N GLY A 305 12.96 -18.80 -16.24
CA GLY A 305 12.42 -19.89 -15.45
C GLY A 305 12.66 -19.67 -13.96
N TRP A 306 12.60 -20.75 -13.19
CA TRP A 306 12.74 -20.72 -11.72
C TRP A 306 13.74 -21.74 -11.18
N LYS A 307 14.64 -22.25 -12.02
CA LYS A 307 15.58 -23.33 -11.65
C LYS A 307 16.52 -22.93 -10.51
N ASP A 308 16.98 -21.69 -10.52
CA ASP A 308 18.03 -21.14 -9.65
C ASP A 308 17.50 -20.24 -8.54
N ILE A 309 16.18 -20.25 -8.30
CA ILE A 309 15.53 -19.43 -7.25
C ILE A 309 14.61 -20.26 -6.35
N ASP A 310 14.41 -19.77 -5.13
CA ASP A 310 13.36 -20.19 -4.20
C ASP A 310 12.20 -19.18 -4.27
N PRO A 311 11.06 -19.55 -4.90
CA PRO A 311 9.96 -18.60 -5.05
C PRO A 311 9.33 -18.10 -3.75
N TYR A 312 9.28 -18.95 -2.71
CA TYR A 312 8.73 -18.57 -1.42
C TYR A 312 9.64 -17.55 -0.73
N SER A 313 10.93 -17.87 -0.63
CA SER A 313 11.93 -16.98 0.00
C SER A 313 12.09 -15.67 -0.77
N SER A 314 12.12 -15.74 -2.11
CA SER A 314 12.25 -14.57 -3.01
C SER A 314 11.14 -13.54 -2.80
N TYR A 315 9.91 -13.98 -2.53
CA TYR A 315 8.80 -13.07 -2.24
C TYR A 315 8.74 -12.67 -0.76
N LYS A 316 8.83 -13.65 0.16
CA LYS A 316 8.63 -13.41 1.60
C LYS A 316 9.66 -12.45 2.20
N SER A 317 10.93 -12.58 1.79
CA SER A 317 12.05 -11.84 2.38
C SER A 317 11.92 -10.32 2.22
N ILE A 318 11.20 -9.87 1.17
CA ILE A 318 10.89 -8.46 0.90
C ILE A 318 10.12 -7.82 2.06
N PHE A 319 9.28 -8.61 2.76
CA PHE A 319 8.29 -8.10 3.70
C PHE A 319 8.56 -8.48 5.16
N ASP A 320 9.36 -9.52 5.42
CA ASP A 320 9.56 -10.06 6.76
C ASP A 320 10.79 -9.49 7.50
N GLY A 321 11.57 -8.65 6.83
CA GLY A 321 12.77 -8.02 7.40
C GLY A 321 14.04 -8.86 7.31
N SER A 322 14.00 -10.00 6.60
CA SER A 322 15.18 -10.83 6.36
C SER A 322 16.23 -10.12 5.49
N ILE A 323 15.77 -9.31 4.53
CA ILE A 323 16.63 -8.39 3.78
C ILE A 323 16.49 -6.97 4.31
N ARG A 324 17.62 -6.27 4.43
CA ARG A 324 17.60 -4.83 4.71
C ARG A 324 17.17 -4.09 3.46
N GLY A 325 16.37 -3.03 3.60
CA GLY A 325 15.97 -2.18 2.48
C GLY A 325 17.13 -1.75 1.57
N SER A 326 18.25 -1.32 2.16
CA SER A 326 19.45 -0.90 1.41
C SER A 326 20.16 -2.01 0.62
N LYS A 327 19.73 -3.26 0.82
CA LYS A 327 20.21 -4.46 0.11
C LYS A 327 19.13 -5.08 -0.77
N ASN A 328 17.90 -4.56 -0.75
CA ASN A 328 16.82 -5.02 -1.61
C ASN A 328 16.94 -4.32 -2.98
N PRO A 329 17.30 -5.02 -4.06
CA PRO A 329 17.42 -4.42 -5.38
C PRO A 329 16.07 -4.06 -6.02
N GLU A 330 14.96 -4.59 -5.49
CA GLU A 330 13.60 -4.29 -5.94
C GLU A 330 13.07 -2.98 -5.34
N LEU A 331 13.66 -2.50 -4.24
CA LEU A 331 13.17 -1.34 -3.51
C LEU A 331 13.58 -0.04 -4.23
N ILE A 332 12.59 0.74 -4.66
CA ILE A 332 12.80 2.03 -5.32
C ILE A 332 12.73 3.17 -4.30
N PHE A 333 11.72 3.14 -3.44
CA PHE A 333 11.51 4.16 -2.42
C PHE A 333 10.89 3.59 -1.14
N THR A 334 11.34 4.11 -0.01
CA THR A 334 10.82 3.79 1.32
C THR A 334 10.72 5.07 2.14
N ARG A 335 9.70 5.16 2.99
CA ARG A 335 9.68 6.14 4.08
C ARG A 335 10.43 5.62 5.31
N THR A 336 10.95 6.52 6.11
CA THR A 336 11.62 6.22 7.39
C THR A 336 10.93 6.94 8.54
N GLY A 337 11.06 6.45 9.77
CA GLY A 337 10.55 7.16 10.95
C GLY A 337 9.08 6.91 11.28
N SER A 338 8.47 5.88 10.70
CA SER A 338 7.12 5.43 11.03
C SER A 338 7.09 4.79 12.42
N ASP A 339 6.30 5.36 13.33
CA ASP A 339 6.14 4.87 14.69
C ASP A 339 4.68 4.53 15.01
N GLY A 340 4.46 3.97 16.20
CA GLY A 340 3.12 3.60 16.67
C GLY A 340 2.35 2.77 15.64
N ASP A 341 1.06 3.07 15.48
CA ASP A 341 0.14 2.43 14.53
C ASP A 341 0.51 2.66 13.06
N TYR A 342 1.51 3.48 12.74
CA TYR A 342 1.95 3.73 11.35
C TYR A 342 3.17 2.90 10.96
N SER A 343 3.69 2.06 11.84
CA SER A 343 4.76 1.10 11.54
C SER A 343 4.19 -0.24 11.05
N ILE A 344 4.93 -0.95 10.19
CA ILE A 344 4.55 -2.31 9.74
C ILE A 344 4.36 -3.25 10.94
N GLN A 345 5.18 -3.09 11.98
CA GLN A 345 5.12 -3.90 13.20
C GLN A 345 3.77 -3.79 13.90
N ASN A 346 3.20 -2.59 14.03
CA ASN A 346 1.92 -2.41 14.73
C ASN A 346 0.72 -2.46 13.78
N PHE A 347 0.85 -1.97 12.55
CA PHE A 347 -0.26 -1.90 11.60
C PHE A 347 -0.59 -3.27 11.00
N PHE A 348 0.43 -4.06 10.66
CA PHE A 348 0.25 -5.39 10.07
C PHE A 348 0.58 -6.48 11.08
N ASN A 349 1.83 -6.56 11.54
CA ASN A 349 2.30 -7.72 12.30
C ASN A 349 1.51 -7.93 13.60
N TYR A 350 1.39 -6.92 14.47
CA TYR A 350 0.61 -6.99 15.71
C TYR A 350 -0.87 -7.32 15.46
N LYS A 351 -1.50 -6.68 14.47
CA LYS A 351 -2.93 -6.88 14.15
C LYS A 351 -3.21 -8.21 13.47
N SER A 352 -2.21 -8.83 12.85
CA SER A 352 -2.29 -10.17 12.25
C SER A 352 -1.93 -11.31 13.21
N MET A 353 -1.02 -11.05 14.15
CA MET A 353 -0.49 -12.06 15.06
C MET A 353 -1.59 -12.67 15.94
N PRO A 354 -1.61 -13.99 16.15
CA PRO A 354 -2.62 -14.62 17.00
C PRO A 354 -2.48 -14.20 18.46
N ARG A 355 -3.58 -14.36 19.20
CA ARG A 355 -3.63 -14.06 20.65
C ARG A 355 -2.63 -14.90 21.43
N THR A 356 -2.41 -16.16 21.02
CA THR A 356 -1.40 -17.04 21.63
C THR A 356 -0.02 -16.41 21.64
N SER A 357 0.31 -15.61 20.61
CA SER A 357 1.59 -14.91 20.49
C SER A 357 1.54 -13.46 20.97
N GLY A 358 0.49 -13.05 21.67
CA GLY A 358 0.31 -11.70 22.21
C GLY A 358 -0.15 -10.64 21.20
N GLY A 359 -0.61 -11.03 20.01
CA GLY A 359 -1.15 -10.11 19.00
C GLY A 359 -2.64 -9.79 19.18
N ASP A 360 -3.16 -8.87 18.35
CA ASP A 360 -4.58 -8.47 18.34
C ASP A 360 -5.46 -9.43 17.52
N ASN A 361 -4.87 -10.17 16.56
CA ASN A 361 -5.53 -11.26 15.82
C ASN A 361 -6.82 -10.84 15.10
N ARG A 362 -6.85 -9.68 14.43
CA ARG A 362 -8.07 -9.10 13.85
C ARG A 362 -8.02 -8.77 12.37
N LEU A 363 -6.84 -8.82 11.74
CA LEU A 363 -6.76 -8.70 10.29
C LEU A 363 -7.37 -9.94 9.63
N ALA A 364 -8.40 -9.70 8.82
CA ALA A 364 -9.21 -10.73 8.21
C ALA A 364 -9.11 -10.67 6.68
N VAL A 365 -8.53 -11.72 6.08
CA VAL A 365 -8.45 -11.85 4.62
C VAL A 365 -9.76 -12.44 4.10
N THR A 366 -10.30 -11.89 3.01
CA THR A 366 -11.57 -12.38 2.46
C THR A 366 -11.40 -13.72 1.74
N GLN A 367 -12.48 -14.50 1.67
CA GLN A 367 -12.49 -15.72 0.84
C GLN A 367 -12.21 -15.39 -0.62
N LYS A 368 -12.71 -14.23 -1.10
CA LYS A 368 -12.43 -13.71 -2.44
C LYS A 368 -10.93 -13.57 -2.68
N MET A 369 -10.18 -12.94 -1.77
CA MET A 369 -8.73 -12.83 -1.88
C MET A 369 -8.03 -14.21 -1.83
N VAL A 370 -8.50 -15.12 -0.98
CA VAL A 370 -7.99 -16.49 -0.94
C VAL A 370 -8.18 -17.20 -2.28
N ASP A 371 -9.32 -17.03 -2.94
CA ASP A 371 -9.64 -17.64 -4.23
C ASP A 371 -8.88 -16.97 -5.40
N THR A 372 -8.47 -15.71 -5.23
CA THR A 372 -7.65 -14.98 -6.22
C THR A 372 -6.27 -15.64 -6.42
N TYR A 373 -5.61 -16.15 -5.38
CA TYR A 373 -4.31 -16.82 -5.53
C TYR A 373 -4.39 -18.02 -6.48
N TYR A 374 -3.37 -18.20 -7.32
CA TYR A 374 -3.29 -19.35 -8.22
C TYR A 374 -2.98 -20.65 -7.45
N MET A 375 -3.23 -21.77 -8.13
CA MET A 375 -2.61 -23.05 -7.79
C MET A 375 -1.11 -23.01 -8.15
N ASP A 376 -0.31 -23.93 -7.61
CA ASP A 376 1.14 -24.02 -7.89
C ASP A 376 1.48 -24.40 -9.34
N ASN A 377 0.47 -24.76 -10.15
CA ASN A 377 0.59 -24.94 -11.59
C ASN A 377 0.16 -23.70 -12.41
N GLY A 378 -0.12 -22.56 -11.77
CA GLY A 378 -0.46 -21.29 -12.41
C GLY A 378 -1.92 -21.11 -12.83
N LYS A 379 -2.78 -22.12 -12.61
CA LYS A 379 -4.23 -22.06 -12.90
C LYS A 379 -5.02 -21.43 -11.77
N SER A 380 -6.19 -20.87 -12.07
CA SER A 380 -7.18 -20.52 -11.04
C SER A 380 -7.76 -21.78 -10.38
N ILE A 381 -8.45 -21.62 -9.25
CA ILE A 381 -9.14 -22.73 -8.60
C ILE A 381 -10.27 -23.31 -9.47
N GLU A 382 -10.89 -22.49 -10.33
CA GLU A 382 -11.92 -22.90 -11.29
C GLU A 382 -11.32 -23.72 -12.44
N GLU A 383 -10.20 -23.25 -13.00
CA GLU A 383 -9.48 -23.91 -14.10
C GLU A 383 -8.77 -25.21 -13.65
N ALA A 384 -8.47 -25.32 -12.36
CA ALA A 384 -7.74 -26.44 -11.78
C ALA A 384 -8.60 -27.72 -11.65
N GLY A 385 -9.92 -27.62 -11.58
CA GLY A 385 -10.81 -28.77 -11.40
C GLY A 385 -10.41 -29.63 -10.20
N ASP A 386 -10.24 -30.93 -10.39
CA ASP A 386 -9.86 -31.90 -9.34
C ASP A 386 -8.46 -31.67 -8.76
N TYR A 387 -7.64 -30.82 -9.39
CA TYR A 387 -6.36 -30.41 -8.81
C TYR A 387 -6.55 -29.56 -7.54
N TYR A 388 -7.68 -28.85 -7.43
CA TYR A 388 -8.10 -28.12 -6.23
C TYR A 388 -9.02 -28.98 -5.36
N LEU A 389 -8.54 -29.33 -4.16
CA LEU A 389 -9.24 -30.25 -3.26
C LEU A 389 -10.18 -29.47 -2.32
N LYS A 390 -11.47 -29.39 -2.67
CA LYS A 390 -12.47 -28.62 -1.90
C LYS A 390 -12.76 -29.17 -0.50
N THR A 391 -12.54 -30.47 -0.29
CA THR A 391 -12.87 -31.16 0.96
C THR A 391 -11.73 -32.07 1.40
N GLY A 392 -11.81 -32.50 2.67
CA GLY A 392 -10.84 -33.41 3.26
C GLY A 392 -9.69 -32.68 3.93
N PHE A 393 -8.94 -33.46 4.72
CA PHE A 393 -7.94 -32.94 5.65
C PHE A 393 -6.65 -33.75 5.52
N THR A 394 -5.53 -33.10 5.77
CA THR A 394 -4.25 -33.80 5.93
C THR A 394 -4.33 -34.75 7.13
N ALA A 395 -3.87 -35.99 6.95
CA ALA A 395 -3.73 -36.96 8.04
C ALA A 395 -2.46 -36.70 8.84
N THR A 396 -1.39 -36.24 8.18
CA THR A 396 -0.09 -35.95 8.79
C THR A 396 0.45 -34.58 8.39
N ALA A 397 1.42 -34.04 9.13
CA ALA A 397 2.13 -32.84 8.71
C ALA A 397 2.96 -33.10 7.45
N LYS A 398 3.01 -32.12 6.55
CA LYS A 398 3.88 -32.14 5.36
C LYS A 398 3.60 -33.27 4.37
N GLU A 399 2.32 -33.53 4.09
CA GLU A 399 1.93 -34.52 3.09
C GLU A 399 2.45 -34.13 1.69
N PRO A 400 3.27 -34.96 1.02
CA PRO A 400 3.89 -34.58 -0.26
C PRO A 400 2.90 -34.33 -1.40
N ASP A 401 1.70 -34.93 -1.33
CA ASP A 401 0.64 -34.74 -2.32
C ASP A 401 0.06 -33.31 -2.32
N MET A 402 0.38 -32.49 -1.31
CA MET A 402 -0.01 -31.07 -1.22
C MET A 402 0.92 -30.13 -2.00
N GLY A 403 1.90 -30.65 -2.75
CA GLY A 403 2.74 -29.86 -3.65
C GLY A 403 3.57 -28.81 -2.90
N VAL A 404 3.64 -27.60 -3.44
CA VAL A 404 4.36 -26.47 -2.82
C VAL A 404 3.85 -26.18 -1.40
N GLY A 405 2.60 -26.52 -1.10
CA GLY A 405 1.98 -26.31 0.19
C GLY A 405 2.42 -27.23 1.31
N ALA A 406 3.01 -28.39 1.00
CA ALA A 406 3.30 -29.41 2.00
C ALA A 406 4.01 -28.87 3.25
N PRO A 407 5.10 -28.08 3.18
CA PRO A 407 5.80 -27.60 4.37
C PRO A 407 4.97 -26.74 5.33
N PHE A 408 3.90 -26.13 4.83
CA PHE A 408 3.08 -25.17 5.57
C PHE A 408 1.88 -25.83 6.25
N MET A 409 1.60 -27.10 5.93
CA MET A 409 0.41 -27.82 6.39
C MET A 409 0.77 -28.78 7.53
N GLY A 410 0.16 -28.55 8.70
CA GLY A 410 0.15 -29.50 9.81
C GLY A 410 -0.88 -30.62 9.60
N PRO A 411 -1.05 -31.54 10.56
CA PRO A 411 -2.15 -32.49 10.54
C PRO A 411 -3.51 -31.78 10.67
N ASN A 412 -4.57 -32.40 10.15
CA ASN A 412 -5.96 -31.93 10.18
C ASN A 412 -6.22 -30.58 9.49
N VAL A 413 -5.29 -30.11 8.65
CA VAL A 413 -5.47 -28.88 7.85
C VAL A 413 -6.30 -29.20 6.61
N SER A 414 -7.22 -28.32 6.24
CA SER A 414 -8.04 -28.50 5.03
C SER A 414 -7.17 -28.58 3.78
N LYS A 415 -7.43 -29.60 2.94
CA LYS A 415 -6.70 -29.82 1.69
C LYS A 415 -6.92 -28.72 0.65
N MET A 416 -7.91 -27.84 0.84
CA MET A 416 -8.14 -26.67 -0.03
C MET A 416 -6.97 -25.67 0.01
N TYR A 417 -6.16 -25.69 1.07
CA TYR A 417 -4.97 -24.85 1.18
C TYR A 417 -3.71 -25.54 0.62
N GLY A 418 -3.82 -26.77 0.15
CA GLY A 418 -2.74 -27.46 -0.57
C GLY A 418 -2.59 -26.94 -2.01
N ARG A 419 -1.41 -27.15 -2.60
CA ARG A 419 -1.09 -26.87 -4.01
C ARG A 419 -1.39 -25.43 -4.45
N ARG A 420 -1.25 -24.46 -3.55
CA ARG A 420 -1.36 -23.03 -3.87
C ARG A 420 0.01 -22.49 -4.27
N GLU A 421 0.05 -21.33 -4.92
CA GLU A 421 1.31 -20.67 -5.25
C GLU A 421 2.10 -20.20 -4.02
N SER A 422 3.41 -20.00 -4.16
CA SER A 422 4.30 -19.62 -3.04
C SER A 422 3.89 -18.33 -2.32
N ARG A 423 3.34 -17.35 -3.05
CA ARG A 423 2.87 -16.08 -2.48
C ARG A 423 1.67 -16.25 -1.53
N PHE A 424 0.85 -17.28 -1.74
CA PHE A 424 -0.25 -17.63 -0.84
C PHE A 424 0.30 -18.00 0.55
N TYR A 425 1.28 -18.89 0.63
CA TYR A 425 1.88 -19.33 1.89
C TYR A 425 2.69 -18.24 2.60
N ALA A 426 3.21 -17.27 1.86
CA ALA A 426 3.86 -16.10 2.43
C ALA A 426 2.87 -15.09 3.01
N SER A 427 1.62 -15.07 2.51
CA SER A 427 0.67 -13.98 2.75
C SER A 427 -0.54 -14.36 3.60
N ILE A 428 -0.98 -15.61 3.58
CA ILE A 428 -2.26 -16.04 4.15
C ILE A 428 -2.02 -16.90 5.40
N ALA A 429 -2.63 -16.50 6.51
CA ALA A 429 -2.74 -17.32 7.72
C ALA A 429 -4.08 -18.08 7.69
N PHE A 430 -4.12 -19.16 6.90
CA PHE A 430 -5.29 -20.02 6.82
C PHE A 430 -5.55 -20.77 8.14
N ASN A 431 -6.75 -21.30 8.32
CA ASN A 431 -7.09 -22.06 9.52
C ASN A 431 -6.22 -23.32 9.64
N GLY A 432 -5.45 -23.43 10.73
CA GLY A 432 -4.43 -24.47 10.90
C GLY A 432 -3.03 -24.08 10.40
N ALA A 433 -2.78 -22.82 10.05
CA ALA A 433 -1.44 -22.35 9.73
C ALA A 433 -0.53 -22.38 10.97
N ILE A 434 0.74 -22.75 10.77
CA ILE A 434 1.77 -22.73 11.82
C ILE A 434 2.22 -21.29 12.05
N TRP A 435 2.43 -20.87 13.29
CA TRP A 435 3.09 -19.61 13.65
C TRP A 435 4.40 -19.92 14.39
N GLU A 436 5.51 -19.44 13.84
CA GLU A 436 6.85 -19.87 14.24
C GLU A 436 7.27 -19.26 15.59
N CYS A 437 7.13 -17.95 15.73
CA CYS A 437 7.33 -17.17 16.97
C CYS A 437 8.59 -17.56 17.76
N GLU A 438 9.70 -17.82 17.07
CA GLU A 438 10.88 -18.50 17.64
C GLU A 438 11.56 -17.74 18.79
N SER A 439 11.39 -16.42 18.84
CA SER A 439 12.00 -15.56 19.88
C SER A 439 11.35 -15.64 21.24
N THR A 440 10.11 -16.14 21.36
CA THR A 440 9.42 -16.20 22.67
C THR A 440 10.20 -17.03 23.67
N SER A 441 10.06 -16.70 24.96
CA SER A 441 10.60 -17.52 26.04
C SER A 441 9.73 -18.74 26.35
N LYS A 442 8.47 -18.78 25.86
CA LYS A 442 7.49 -19.82 26.18
C LYS A 442 7.49 -20.95 25.15
N PRO A 443 7.92 -22.18 25.49
CA PRO A 443 8.03 -23.27 24.52
C PRO A 443 6.70 -23.66 23.85
N THR A 444 5.57 -23.50 24.54
CA THR A 444 4.24 -23.83 24.02
C THR A 444 3.72 -22.84 22.98
N GLU A 445 4.36 -21.68 22.84
CA GLU A 445 3.99 -20.62 21.90
C GLU A 445 4.98 -20.55 20.71
N LYS A 446 5.88 -21.54 20.57
CA LYS A 446 6.79 -21.70 19.42
C LYS A 446 6.25 -22.71 18.43
N ASN A 447 6.33 -22.40 17.14
CA ASN A 447 5.99 -23.30 16.03
C ASN A 447 4.65 -24.01 16.23
N TYR A 448 3.65 -23.28 16.74
CA TYR A 448 2.36 -23.85 17.09
C TYR A 448 1.38 -23.73 15.93
N GLN A 449 0.47 -24.69 15.83
CA GLN A 449 -0.61 -24.66 14.85
C GLN A 449 -1.76 -23.81 15.38
N CYS A 450 -2.17 -22.78 14.62
CA CYS A 450 -3.19 -21.83 15.03
C CYS A 450 -4.56 -22.18 14.43
N TRP A 451 -5.57 -22.28 15.29
CA TRP A 451 -6.95 -22.58 14.91
C TRP A 451 -7.91 -21.43 15.20
N TYR A 452 -8.85 -21.24 14.29
CA TYR A 452 -9.87 -20.18 14.30
C TYR A 452 -11.30 -20.73 14.44
N TYR A 453 -11.46 -22.02 14.77
CA TYR A 453 -12.75 -22.63 15.10
C TYR A 453 -13.40 -21.97 16.32
N GLN A 454 -14.70 -22.15 16.50
CA GLN A 454 -15.41 -21.68 17.70
C GLN A 454 -14.77 -22.28 18.97
N ASP A 455 -14.69 -21.46 20.02
CA ASP A 455 -14.14 -21.77 21.35
C ASP A 455 -12.63 -22.11 21.41
N GLU A 456 -11.94 -22.16 20.27
CA GLU A 456 -10.48 -22.16 20.25
C GLU A 456 -9.91 -20.82 20.71
N PHE A 457 -8.72 -20.83 21.34
CA PHE A 457 -8.14 -19.63 21.95
C PHE A 457 -7.91 -18.48 20.96
N ASN A 458 -7.67 -18.77 19.68
CA ASN A 458 -7.53 -17.76 18.63
C ASN A 458 -8.80 -17.58 17.79
N GLY A 459 -9.82 -18.42 17.99
CA GLY A 459 -11.08 -18.38 17.27
C GLY A 459 -12.15 -17.55 17.98
N LYS A 460 -13.43 -17.82 17.68
CA LYS A 460 -14.53 -17.02 18.19
C LYS A 460 -14.88 -17.44 19.62
N GLU A 461 -14.94 -16.47 20.52
CA GLU A 461 -15.31 -16.70 21.92
C GLU A 461 -16.55 -15.86 22.27
N GLY A 462 -17.73 -16.48 22.28
CA GLY A 462 -19.01 -15.80 22.46
C GLY A 462 -19.22 -14.66 21.46
N TYR A 463 -19.47 -13.45 21.96
CA TYR A 463 -19.68 -12.24 21.13
C TYR A 463 -18.39 -11.44 20.84
N LYS A 464 -17.22 -11.94 21.25
CA LYS A 464 -15.95 -11.23 21.06
C LYS A 464 -15.53 -11.23 19.60
N THR A 465 -14.92 -10.12 19.17
CA THR A 465 -14.38 -9.92 17.80
C THR A 465 -12.85 -9.91 17.77
N HIS A 466 -12.19 -10.60 18.71
CA HIS A 466 -10.71 -10.73 18.75
C HIS A 466 -10.23 -11.93 17.92
N LEU A 467 -10.68 -11.97 16.67
CA LEU A 467 -10.35 -12.97 15.67
C LEU A 467 -10.42 -12.36 14.26
N PRO A 468 -9.82 -12.99 13.24
CA PRO A 468 -10.13 -12.68 11.86
C PRO A 468 -11.62 -12.95 11.61
N LEU A 469 -12.41 -11.90 11.30
CA LEU A 469 -13.86 -12.01 11.12
C LEU A 469 -14.29 -12.91 9.96
N THR A 470 -13.36 -13.23 9.05
CA THR A 470 -13.54 -14.19 7.94
C THR A 470 -13.05 -15.60 8.29
N GLY A 471 -12.48 -15.82 9.49
CA GLY A 471 -11.81 -17.07 9.83
C GLY A 471 -10.45 -17.27 9.15
N ILE A 472 -9.96 -16.27 8.42
CA ILE A 472 -8.72 -16.35 7.64
C ILE A 472 -7.88 -15.13 7.98
N GLY A 473 -6.69 -15.34 8.54
CA GLY A 473 -5.78 -14.27 8.94
C GLY A 473 -4.81 -13.83 7.84
N LEU A 474 -4.07 -12.76 8.12
CA LEU A 474 -2.93 -12.32 7.32
C LEU A 474 -1.62 -12.91 7.88
N LYS A 475 -0.70 -13.36 7.02
CA LYS A 475 0.66 -13.78 7.41
C LYS A 475 1.78 -12.95 6.77
N LYS A 476 1.47 -12.16 5.73
CA LYS A 476 2.42 -11.18 5.15
C LYS A 476 2.94 -10.26 6.25
N TYR A 477 4.20 -9.83 6.15
CA TYR A 477 4.90 -9.06 7.19
C TYR A 477 5.12 -9.81 8.51
N THR A 478 5.35 -11.11 8.47
CA THR A 478 5.73 -11.89 9.66
C THR A 478 7.09 -12.56 9.46
N ASN A 479 8.04 -12.24 10.32
CA ASN A 479 9.30 -12.98 10.46
C ASN A 479 9.10 -14.18 11.38
N LYS A 480 9.87 -15.26 11.18
CA LYS A 480 9.82 -16.44 12.05
C LYS A 480 10.14 -16.12 13.51
N GLU A 481 10.95 -15.09 13.75
CA GLU A 481 11.33 -14.63 15.09
C GLU A 481 10.25 -13.75 15.72
N ASP A 482 9.29 -13.20 14.97
CA ASP A 482 8.35 -12.23 15.52
C ASP A 482 7.46 -12.85 16.59
N SER A 483 7.45 -12.27 17.79
CA SER A 483 6.49 -12.59 18.84
C SER A 483 6.20 -11.38 19.73
N TRP A 484 4.95 -11.23 20.13
CA TRP A 484 4.47 -10.23 21.09
C TRP A 484 4.25 -10.82 22.49
N SER A 485 4.53 -12.11 22.63
CA SER A 485 4.47 -12.82 23.90
C SER A 485 5.68 -12.55 24.78
N GLU A 486 5.70 -13.17 25.95
CA GLU A 486 6.76 -13.00 26.94
C GLU A 486 8.14 -13.39 26.40
N GLY A 487 9.09 -12.44 26.48
CA GLY A 487 10.45 -12.63 25.97
C GLY A 487 10.58 -12.52 24.44
N GLY A 488 9.49 -12.32 23.72
CA GLY A 488 9.48 -12.16 22.27
C GLY A 488 9.98 -10.79 21.79
N TYR A 489 10.62 -10.76 20.63
CA TYR A 489 10.99 -9.53 19.91
C TYR A 489 10.39 -9.50 18.51
N ARG A 490 10.43 -8.32 17.87
CA ARG A 490 9.94 -8.11 16.51
C ARG A 490 11.08 -7.63 15.63
N THR A 491 11.21 -8.26 14.47
CA THR A 491 12.18 -7.90 13.45
C THR A 491 11.74 -6.62 12.74
N SER A 492 12.66 -5.68 12.58
CA SER A 492 12.43 -4.45 11.81
C SER A 492 12.22 -4.78 10.34
N LYS A 493 11.28 -4.10 9.69
CA LYS A 493 10.83 -4.36 8.32
C LYS A 493 10.94 -3.05 7.55
N THR A 494 11.43 -3.12 6.32
CA THR A 494 11.44 -1.96 5.43
C THR A 494 10.13 -1.90 4.67
N GLU A 495 9.53 -0.70 4.61
CA GLU A 495 8.34 -0.48 3.80
C GLU A 495 8.70 -0.31 2.31
N PRO A 496 8.18 -1.15 1.41
CA PRO A 496 8.27 -0.92 -0.02
C PRO A 496 7.20 0.09 -0.50
N THR A 497 7.36 1.37 -0.14
CA THR A 497 6.44 2.44 -0.58
C THR A 497 6.36 2.48 -2.11
N ILE A 498 7.46 2.21 -2.81
CA ILE A 498 7.51 1.95 -4.24
C ILE A 498 8.54 0.82 -4.49
N ARG A 499 8.17 -0.20 -5.27
CA ARG A 499 9.08 -1.29 -5.66
C ARG A 499 8.95 -1.67 -7.13
N TYR A 500 9.96 -2.32 -7.69
CA TYR A 500 10.10 -2.54 -9.12
C TYR A 500 8.99 -3.37 -9.75
N ALA A 501 8.42 -4.37 -9.06
CA ALA A 501 7.29 -5.14 -9.60
C ALA A 501 6.08 -4.25 -9.93
N GLU A 502 5.84 -3.19 -9.15
CA GLU A 502 4.79 -2.22 -9.43
C GLU A 502 5.00 -1.52 -10.77
N ILE A 503 6.25 -1.17 -11.10
CA ILE A 503 6.62 -0.50 -12.35
C ILE A 503 6.42 -1.42 -13.54
N LEU A 504 6.78 -2.69 -13.40
CA LEU A 504 6.52 -3.70 -14.43
C LEU A 504 5.01 -3.86 -14.69
N LEU A 505 4.19 -3.88 -13.63
CA LEU A 505 2.73 -3.95 -13.75
C LEU A 505 2.15 -2.67 -14.38
N ILE A 506 2.65 -1.47 -14.00
CA ILE A 506 2.25 -0.20 -14.62
C ILE A 506 2.57 -0.21 -16.12
N HIS A 507 3.77 -0.66 -16.49
CA HIS A 507 4.21 -0.72 -17.88
C HIS A 507 3.33 -1.69 -18.70
N ALA A 508 3.09 -2.90 -18.18
CA ALA A 508 2.27 -3.90 -18.83
C ALA A 508 0.81 -3.42 -19.01
N GLU A 509 0.25 -2.78 -17.97
CA GLU A 509 -1.09 -2.19 -18.03
C GLU A 509 -1.17 -1.10 -19.09
N ALA A 510 -0.27 -0.11 -19.02
CA ALA A 510 -0.33 1.04 -19.90
C ALA A 510 -0.14 0.69 -21.37
N LEU A 511 0.75 -0.27 -21.69
CA LEU A 511 0.91 -0.76 -23.05
C LEU A 511 -0.30 -1.54 -23.54
N ASN A 512 -0.99 -2.28 -22.66
CA ASN A 512 -2.13 -3.09 -23.07
C ASN A 512 -3.33 -2.25 -23.53
N GLU A 513 -3.52 -1.09 -22.91
CA GLU A 513 -4.66 -0.21 -23.16
C GLU A 513 -4.51 0.67 -24.41
N LEU A 514 -3.34 0.66 -25.06
CA LEU A 514 -3.13 1.33 -26.34
C LEU A 514 -3.79 0.55 -27.49
N ILE A 515 -4.28 1.28 -28.50
CA ILE A 515 -4.83 0.67 -29.70
C ILE A 515 -3.71 0.02 -30.52
N SER A 516 -3.97 -1.20 -30.99
CA SER A 516 -2.99 -1.94 -31.79
C SER A 516 -2.77 -1.27 -33.14
N GLY A 517 -1.50 -0.98 -33.46
CA GLY A 517 -1.09 -0.34 -34.71
C GLY A 517 -0.90 1.18 -34.62
N GLU A 518 -1.35 1.81 -33.53
CA GLU A 518 -1.13 3.25 -33.30
C GLU A 518 0.20 3.50 -32.55
N SER A 519 0.80 4.66 -32.81
CA SER A 519 2.05 5.09 -32.17
C SER A 519 1.97 6.55 -31.73
N TYR A 520 2.48 6.82 -30.53
CA TYR A 520 2.39 8.10 -29.86
C TYR A 520 3.79 8.65 -29.58
N SER A 521 4.03 9.91 -29.97
CA SER A 521 5.26 10.63 -29.63
C SER A 521 5.12 11.27 -28.26
N ILE A 522 5.89 10.79 -27.28
CA ILE A 522 5.84 11.24 -25.89
C ILE A 522 7.18 11.83 -25.48
N LYS A 523 7.15 12.93 -24.72
CA LYS A 523 8.35 13.48 -24.07
C LYS A 523 8.58 12.80 -22.73
N THR A 524 9.77 12.26 -22.54
CA THR A 524 10.25 11.68 -21.28
C THR A 524 10.56 12.78 -20.26
N TYR A 525 10.90 12.37 -19.03
CA TYR A 525 11.27 13.31 -17.96
C TYR A 525 12.47 14.23 -18.31
N ASN A 526 13.29 13.91 -19.32
CA ASN A 526 14.45 14.69 -19.75
C ASN A 526 14.26 15.31 -21.15
N ASP A 527 13.01 15.52 -21.56
CA ASP A 527 12.60 16.16 -22.83
C ASP A 527 13.03 15.38 -24.08
N GLN A 528 13.39 14.10 -23.96
CA GLN A 528 13.64 13.22 -25.11
C GLN A 528 12.31 12.72 -25.68
N GLU A 529 12.17 12.72 -27.00
CA GLU A 529 10.99 12.16 -27.66
C GLU A 529 11.15 10.66 -27.87
N VAL A 530 10.16 9.88 -27.43
CA VAL A 530 10.08 8.43 -27.59
C VAL A 530 8.77 8.05 -28.27
N GLN A 531 8.79 6.95 -29.03
CA GLN A 531 7.61 6.38 -29.67
C GLN A 531 7.06 5.25 -28.81
N ILE A 532 5.79 5.36 -28.43
CA ILE A 532 5.09 4.38 -27.61
C ILE A 532 3.95 3.79 -28.41
N SER A 533 3.84 2.46 -28.43
CA SER A 533 2.77 1.72 -29.10
C SER A 533 2.51 0.43 -28.31
N ARG A 534 1.33 -0.17 -28.49
CA ARG A 534 1.03 -1.48 -27.90
C ARG A 534 2.01 -2.53 -28.43
N ASP A 535 2.73 -3.18 -27.52
CA ASP A 535 3.68 -4.24 -27.86
C ASP A 535 3.50 -5.45 -26.93
N PRO A 536 2.87 -6.55 -27.39
CA PRO A 536 2.70 -7.78 -26.63
C PRO A 536 4.01 -8.37 -26.10
N THR A 537 5.13 -8.17 -26.79
CA THR A 537 6.45 -8.65 -26.35
C THR A 537 6.91 -7.89 -25.12
N LYS A 538 6.78 -6.56 -25.11
CA LYS A 538 7.09 -5.74 -23.93
C LYS A 538 6.15 -6.02 -22.76
N ILE A 539 4.86 -6.21 -23.05
CA ILE A 539 3.87 -6.63 -22.03
C ILE A 539 4.30 -7.96 -21.39
N ARG A 540 4.70 -8.95 -22.21
CA ARG A 540 5.23 -10.24 -21.73
C ARG A 540 6.51 -10.06 -20.90
N THR A 541 7.49 -9.29 -21.38
CA THR A 541 8.75 -9.02 -20.67
C THR A 541 8.53 -8.37 -19.30
N SER A 542 7.47 -7.59 -19.12
CA SER A 542 7.11 -7.04 -17.80
C SER A 542 6.40 -8.04 -16.89
N MET A 543 5.57 -8.93 -17.44
CA MET A 543 4.77 -9.86 -16.64
C MET A 543 5.48 -11.15 -16.29
N LYS A 544 6.20 -11.75 -17.25
CA LYS A 544 6.83 -13.06 -17.11
C LYS A 544 7.74 -13.12 -15.86
N PRO A 545 8.63 -12.15 -15.59
CA PRO A 545 9.52 -12.22 -14.43
C PRO A 545 8.78 -12.25 -13.09
N ILE A 546 7.62 -11.57 -12.98
CA ILE A 546 6.81 -11.58 -11.75
C ILE A 546 6.28 -12.99 -11.48
N ARG A 547 5.79 -13.67 -12.53
CA ARG A 547 5.28 -15.04 -12.45
C ARG A 547 6.38 -16.06 -12.21
N MET A 548 7.52 -15.93 -12.90
CA MET A 548 8.68 -16.79 -12.68
C MET A 548 9.21 -16.68 -11.24
N ARG A 549 9.29 -15.46 -10.70
CA ARG A 549 9.66 -15.22 -9.29
C ARG A 549 8.69 -15.88 -8.31
N ALA A 550 7.42 -16.01 -8.68
CA ALA A 550 6.40 -16.71 -7.89
C ALA A 550 6.39 -18.24 -8.11
N GLY A 551 7.20 -18.76 -9.03
CA GLY A 551 7.26 -20.18 -9.39
C GLY A 551 6.07 -20.63 -10.24
N LEU A 552 5.48 -19.73 -11.03
CA LEU A 552 4.31 -19.99 -11.86
C LEU A 552 4.65 -19.94 -13.35
N PRO A 553 4.05 -20.81 -14.19
CA PRO A 553 4.22 -20.74 -15.63
C PRO A 553 3.70 -19.40 -16.19
N ASP A 554 4.31 -18.96 -17.29
CA ASP A 554 3.91 -17.74 -17.98
C ASP A 554 2.52 -17.87 -18.63
N PHE A 555 1.91 -16.75 -18.99
CA PHE A 555 0.67 -16.80 -19.77
C PHE A 555 0.94 -17.22 -21.22
N ASN A 556 -0.07 -17.81 -21.86
CA ASN A 556 0.01 -18.20 -23.26
C ASN A 556 -0.05 -16.97 -24.19
N ASP A 557 0.31 -17.16 -25.47
CA ASP A 557 0.29 -16.08 -26.47
C ASP A 557 -1.09 -15.45 -26.68
N ALA A 558 -2.16 -16.23 -26.53
CA ALA A 558 -3.53 -15.73 -26.70
C ALA A 558 -3.92 -14.74 -25.59
N THR A 559 -3.37 -14.89 -24.39
CA THR A 559 -3.52 -13.92 -23.30
C THR A 559 -2.87 -12.59 -23.65
N TYR A 560 -1.62 -12.58 -24.13
CA TYR A 560 -0.91 -11.33 -24.46
C TYR A 560 -1.42 -10.64 -25.74
N SER A 561 -1.87 -11.43 -26.71
CA SER A 561 -2.33 -10.90 -27.99
C SER A 561 -3.65 -10.15 -27.87
N ASP A 562 -4.55 -10.61 -26.99
CA ASP A 562 -5.88 -10.02 -26.79
C ASP A 562 -5.91 -9.06 -25.58
N PRO A 563 -6.22 -7.77 -25.78
CA PRO A 563 -6.23 -6.80 -24.69
C PRO A 563 -7.20 -7.11 -23.54
N SER A 564 -8.33 -7.76 -23.83
CA SER A 564 -9.35 -8.07 -22.82
C SER A 564 -8.93 -9.26 -21.96
N ASN A 565 -8.40 -10.31 -22.59
CA ASN A 565 -7.84 -11.45 -21.86
C ASN A 565 -6.67 -11.02 -20.99
N PHE A 566 -5.76 -10.20 -21.52
CA PHE A 566 -4.64 -9.69 -20.76
C PHE A 566 -5.10 -8.84 -19.57
N ARG A 567 -6.10 -7.95 -19.77
CA ARG A 567 -6.63 -7.10 -18.69
C ARG A 567 -7.12 -7.92 -17.50
N ILE A 568 -7.83 -9.02 -17.75
CA ILE A 568 -8.29 -9.92 -16.67
C ILE A 568 -7.10 -10.53 -15.92
N ALA A 569 -6.12 -11.08 -16.67
CA ALA A 569 -4.92 -11.69 -16.09
C ALA A 569 -4.08 -10.68 -15.29
N LEU A 570 -3.91 -9.46 -15.82
CA LEU A 570 -3.20 -8.37 -15.19
C LEU A 570 -3.88 -7.92 -13.91
N LYS A 571 -5.20 -7.68 -13.91
CA LYS A 571 -5.93 -7.27 -12.69
C LYS A 571 -5.75 -8.30 -11.57
N ARG A 572 -5.80 -9.60 -11.90
CA ARG A 572 -5.55 -10.70 -10.96
C ARG A 572 -4.11 -10.73 -10.45
N GLU A 573 -3.13 -10.68 -11.36
CA GLU A 573 -1.70 -10.70 -10.99
C GLU A 573 -1.34 -9.48 -10.13
N ARG A 574 -1.85 -8.30 -10.48
CA ARG A 574 -1.66 -7.06 -9.71
C ARG A 574 -2.27 -7.16 -8.31
N HIS A 575 -3.46 -7.76 -8.19
CA HIS A 575 -4.11 -7.97 -6.89
C HIS A 575 -3.28 -8.89 -5.98
N ILE A 576 -2.75 -9.99 -6.52
CA ILE A 576 -1.90 -10.94 -5.78
C ILE A 576 -0.57 -10.30 -5.41
N GLU A 577 0.14 -9.77 -6.42
CA GLU A 577 1.51 -9.29 -6.27
C GLU A 577 1.57 -8.12 -5.29
N LEU A 578 0.63 -7.18 -5.39
CA LEU A 578 0.59 -5.95 -4.59
C LEU A 578 -0.37 -6.05 -3.37
N PHE A 579 -0.78 -7.27 -2.98
CA PHE A 579 -1.70 -7.47 -1.87
C PHE A 579 -1.17 -6.82 -0.58
N THR A 580 -2.00 -6.02 0.09
CA THR A 580 -1.66 -5.27 1.33
C THR A 580 -0.60 -4.18 1.20
N GLU A 581 -0.40 -3.62 0.01
CA GLU A 581 0.57 -2.54 -0.22
C GLU A 581 -0.12 -1.25 -0.69
N ASN A 582 0.25 -0.09 -0.13
CA ASN A 582 -0.20 1.26 -0.51
C ASN A 582 -1.72 1.44 -0.74
N SER A 583 -2.56 0.61 -0.09
CA SER A 583 -4.00 0.54 -0.38
C SER A 583 -4.32 0.35 -1.87
N PHE A 584 -3.45 -0.35 -2.63
CA PHE A 584 -3.57 -0.48 -4.09
C PHE A 584 -4.94 -1.02 -4.50
N ARG A 585 -5.44 -2.08 -3.87
CA ARG A 585 -6.75 -2.65 -4.22
C ARG A 585 -7.90 -1.64 -4.13
N TYR A 586 -7.91 -0.81 -3.08
CA TYR A 586 -8.91 0.24 -2.89
C TYR A 586 -8.90 1.26 -4.04
N TYR A 587 -7.71 1.71 -4.45
CA TYR A 587 -7.56 2.70 -5.52
C TYR A 587 -7.65 2.09 -6.93
N ASP A 588 -7.21 0.85 -7.12
CA ASP A 588 -7.26 0.12 -8.38
C ASP A 588 -8.72 -0.14 -8.77
N LEU A 589 -9.57 -0.59 -7.84
CA LEU A 589 -11.01 -0.75 -8.09
C LEU A 589 -11.69 0.57 -8.46
N ARG A 590 -11.31 1.69 -7.81
CA ARG A 590 -11.86 3.01 -8.12
C ARG A 590 -11.42 3.50 -9.48
N ARG A 591 -10.12 3.48 -9.77
CA ARG A 591 -9.58 3.98 -11.05
C ARG A 591 -10.06 3.14 -12.25
N TRP A 592 -10.26 1.84 -12.06
CA TRP A 592 -10.82 0.95 -13.07
C TRP A 592 -12.35 1.05 -13.22
N LYS A 593 -13.04 1.75 -12.32
CA LYS A 593 -14.51 1.78 -12.25
C LYS A 593 -15.13 0.39 -12.00
N ASP A 594 -14.43 -0.44 -11.22
CA ASP A 594 -14.92 -1.76 -10.78
C ASP A 594 -15.50 -1.72 -9.35
N ALA A 595 -15.28 -0.63 -8.60
CA ALA A 595 -15.62 -0.58 -7.17
C ALA A 595 -17.12 -0.73 -6.89
N ASP A 596 -18.01 -0.21 -7.74
CA ASP A 596 -19.47 -0.37 -7.58
C ASP A 596 -19.97 -1.80 -7.83
N VAL A 597 -19.15 -2.63 -8.46
CA VAL A 597 -19.42 -4.07 -8.61
C VAL A 597 -18.75 -4.83 -7.46
N GLU A 598 -17.44 -4.71 -7.35
CA GLU A 598 -16.60 -5.52 -6.46
C GLU A 598 -16.78 -5.14 -4.97
N GLU A 599 -17.07 -3.85 -4.68
CA GLU A 599 -17.31 -3.37 -3.32
C GLU A 599 -18.79 -3.36 -2.92
N ALA A 600 -19.72 -3.68 -3.84
CA ALA A 600 -21.13 -3.90 -3.50
C ALA A 600 -21.41 -5.34 -3.01
N GLU A 601 -20.52 -6.29 -3.30
CA GLU A 601 -20.67 -7.68 -2.86
C GLU A 601 -20.52 -7.83 -1.32
N PRO A 602 -21.25 -8.76 -0.70
CA PRO A 602 -21.06 -9.07 0.70
C PRO A 602 -19.65 -9.64 0.94
N LEU A 603 -19.06 -9.30 2.09
CA LEU A 603 -17.82 -9.93 2.54
C LEU A 603 -18.12 -11.40 2.89
N VAL A 604 -17.30 -12.32 2.37
CA VAL A 604 -17.45 -13.77 2.60
C VAL A 604 -16.17 -14.32 3.22
N GLY A 605 -16.33 -15.25 4.18
CA GLY A 605 -15.25 -15.99 4.83
C GLY A 605 -15.69 -17.40 5.21
N CYS A 606 -14.95 -18.02 6.11
CA CYS A 606 -15.30 -19.27 6.78
C CYS A 606 -16.40 -19.07 7.84
N ASP A 607 -17.08 -20.16 8.20
CA ASP A 607 -18.03 -20.18 9.31
C ASP A 607 -17.30 -20.26 10.67
N ILE A 608 -17.02 -19.09 11.24
CA ILE A 608 -16.34 -18.93 12.54
C ILE A 608 -17.17 -19.39 13.74
N ASP A 609 -18.43 -19.79 13.54
CA ASP A 609 -19.28 -20.40 14.58
C ASP A 609 -19.20 -21.93 14.59
N THR A 610 -18.40 -22.54 13.71
CA THR A 610 -18.21 -24.00 13.68
C THR A 610 -17.22 -24.47 14.76
N PRO A 611 -17.57 -25.41 15.64
CA PRO A 611 -16.65 -25.99 16.62
C PRO A 611 -15.65 -26.96 15.99
N MET A 612 -14.50 -27.15 16.64
CA MET A 612 -13.48 -28.10 16.19
C MET A 612 -13.85 -29.54 16.59
N SER A 613 -14.46 -30.31 15.68
CA SER A 613 -14.66 -31.76 15.83
C SER A 613 -14.41 -32.50 14.52
N ASP A 614 -14.32 -33.83 14.53
CA ASP A 614 -14.16 -34.61 13.28
C ASP A 614 -15.44 -34.54 12.41
N GLU A 615 -16.61 -34.41 13.03
CA GLU A 615 -17.90 -34.37 12.36
C GLU A 615 -18.19 -33.00 11.72
N THR A 616 -17.84 -31.90 12.38
CA THR A 616 -18.25 -30.54 11.98
C THR A 616 -17.14 -29.73 11.30
N ARG A 617 -15.86 -30.10 11.44
CA ARG A 617 -14.75 -29.25 10.96
C ARG A 617 -14.80 -28.86 9.48
N GLN A 618 -15.45 -29.66 8.64
CA GLN A 618 -15.62 -29.36 7.22
C GLN A 618 -16.61 -28.21 6.98
N GLU A 619 -17.58 -28.03 7.88
CA GLU A 619 -18.60 -26.98 7.82
C GLU A 619 -17.99 -25.59 7.96
N TYR A 620 -16.88 -25.47 8.70
CA TYR A 620 -16.10 -24.24 8.83
C TYR A 620 -15.72 -23.64 7.47
N TYR A 621 -15.47 -24.48 6.47
CA TYR A 621 -15.03 -24.04 5.14
C TYR A 621 -16.19 -23.73 4.19
N ILE A 622 -17.43 -23.74 4.67
CA ILE A 622 -18.59 -23.30 3.89
C ILE A 622 -18.54 -21.76 3.77
N PRO A 623 -18.55 -21.20 2.54
CA PRO A 623 -18.53 -19.76 2.33
C PRO A 623 -19.71 -19.08 3.04
N THR A 624 -19.39 -18.25 4.04
CA THR A 624 -20.37 -17.63 4.94
C THR A 624 -20.24 -16.10 4.90
N PRO A 625 -21.33 -15.36 4.70
CA PRO A 625 -21.31 -13.90 4.75
C PRO A 625 -20.91 -13.35 6.13
N VAL A 626 -19.95 -12.42 6.15
CA VAL A 626 -19.51 -11.72 7.36
C VAL A 626 -20.51 -10.60 7.69
N THR A 627 -21.49 -10.89 8.52
CA THR A 627 -22.59 -9.95 8.83
C THR A 627 -22.20 -8.79 9.75
N TYR A 628 -21.05 -8.88 10.44
CA TYR A 628 -20.59 -7.84 11.37
C TYR A 628 -20.20 -6.53 10.66
N ILE A 629 -19.79 -6.64 9.39
CA ILE A 629 -19.41 -5.54 8.50
C ILE A 629 -20.26 -5.68 7.23
N GLN A 630 -21.32 -4.88 7.15
CA GLN A 630 -22.23 -4.88 6.00
C GLN A 630 -21.69 -3.93 4.93
N LYS A 631 -21.03 -4.49 3.92
CA LYS A 631 -20.45 -3.69 2.84
C LYS A 631 -21.55 -2.99 2.04
N VAL A 632 -21.31 -1.73 1.72
CA VAL A 632 -22.13 -0.95 0.78
C VAL A 632 -21.21 -0.19 -0.13
N PHE A 633 -21.63 0.01 -1.37
CA PHE A 633 -21.00 0.96 -2.27
C PHE A 633 -22.06 1.90 -2.84
N LEU A 634 -21.82 3.20 -2.68
CA LEU A 634 -22.66 4.26 -3.22
C LEU A 634 -21.82 5.07 -4.23
N PRO A 635 -22.40 5.60 -5.32
CA PRO A 635 -21.65 6.37 -6.33
C PRO A 635 -20.77 7.48 -5.72
N LYS A 636 -21.24 8.16 -4.67
CA LYS A 636 -20.46 9.16 -3.95
C LYS A 636 -19.14 8.66 -3.35
N MET A 637 -19.00 7.37 -3.05
CA MET A 637 -17.80 6.76 -2.43
C MET A 637 -16.61 6.63 -3.40
N TYR A 638 -16.80 6.97 -4.68
CA TYR A 638 -15.68 7.14 -5.61
C TYR A 638 -14.75 8.28 -5.19
N LEU A 639 -15.27 9.32 -4.53
CA LEU A 639 -14.48 10.46 -4.05
C LEU A 639 -14.82 10.77 -2.58
N PHE A 640 -13.82 11.08 -1.76
CA PHE A 640 -14.06 11.44 -0.37
C PHE A 640 -14.71 12.82 -0.21
N PRO A 641 -15.52 13.06 0.84
CA PRO A 641 -16.08 14.38 1.10
C PRO A 641 -15.00 15.37 1.54
N PHE A 642 -15.06 16.62 1.09
CA PHE A 642 -14.29 17.71 1.68
C PHE A 642 -14.82 18.02 3.09
N PRO A 643 -13.95 18.28 4.09
CA PRO A 643 -14.39 18.64 5.43
C PRO A 643 -15.23 19.92 5.44
N LYS A 644 -16.32 19.91 6.21
CA LYS A 644 -17.23 21.06 6.34
C LYS A 644 -16.53 22.30 6.88
N ALA A 645 -15.50 22.13 7.71
CA ALA A 645 -14.68 23.25 8.18
C ALA A 645 -13.95 23.95 7.03
N GLU A 646 -13.46 23.20 6.05
CA GLU A 646 -12.72 23.72 4.90
C GLU A 646 -13.66 24.37 3.88
N LEU A 647 -14.85 23.80 3.66
CA LEU A 647 -15.90 24.45 2.85
C LEU A 647 -16.35 25.81 3.42
N LYS A 648 -16.26 26.01 4.74
CA LYS A 648 -16.52 27.31 5.37
C LYS A 648 -15.35 28.28 5.23
N ARG A 649 -14.13 27.76 5.15
CA ARG A 649 -12.85 28.51 5.07
C ARG A 649 -12.47 28.90 3.64
N ASN A 650 -12.99 28.23 2.64
CA ASN A 650 -12.73 28.56 1.25
C ASN A 650 -14.08 28.68 0.54
N ILE A 651 -14.51 29.91 0.31
CA ILE A 651 -15.82 30.23 -0.28
C ILE A 651 -15.96 29.72 -1.73
N ASN A 652 -14.85 29.41 -2.39
CA ASN A 652 -14.81 28.91 -3.76
C ASN A 652 -14.65 27.38 -3.84
N LEU A 653 -14.50 26.69 -2.71
CA LEU A 653 -14.42 25.24 -2.66
C LEU A 653 -15.82 24.62 -2.76
N THR A 654 -16.03 23.75 -3.74
CA THR A 654 -17.26 22.95 -3.87
C THR A 654 -17.10 21.56 -3.26
N GLN A 655 -18.19 21.04 -2.71
CA GLN A 655 -18.25 19.66 -2.22
C GLN A 655 -18.28 18.67 -3.40
N ASN A 656 -17.76 17.46 -3.18
CA ASN A 656 -17.99 16.34 -4.10
C ASN A 656 -19.49 15.95 -4.14
N PRO A 657 -20.02 15.48 -5.28
CA PRO A 657 -21.45 15.18 -5.38
C PRO A 657 -21.96 14.24 -4.27
N GLU A 658 -23.19 14.49 -3.80
CA GLU A 658 -23.93 13.67 -2.82
C GLU A 658 -23.34 13.58 -1.38
N TRP A 659 -22.36 14.42 -1.04
CA TRP A 659 -21.70 14.47 0.28
C TRP A 659 -22.12 15.58 1.23
#